data_AF-W6N662-F1
#
_entry.id   AF-W6N662-F1
#
_cell.length_a   1.000
_cell.length_b   1.000
_cell.length_c   1.000
_cell.angle_alpha   90.00
_cell.angle_beta   90.00
_cell.angle_gamma   90.00
#
_symmetry.space_group_name_H-M   'P 1'
#
loop_
_entity.id
_entity.type
_entity.pdbx_description
1 polymer ?
#
loop_
_entity_poly.entity_id
_entity_poly.type
_entity_poly.pdbx_seq_one_letter_code
_entity_poly.pdbx_strand_id
1 'polypeptide(L)'
;MTCNNLLEKIKNNFIFFDGAMGTMLQRAGLKTGELPEILNITNPDTIKKIHEAYLNAGADIITTNTFGANDLKYSSSDYSSEEVIEAAVGIAREAVKSRENKFVALDIGPIGQVMEPTGNLSFDSAYKLFKKQVVAGDRSGADLIVIETMMDLYETKAAVLAAKENSSLPVFCTMTFEKNGRSLMGTDPKTMVFVLEGLGVDAIGVNCSLGPNELQGIVDEILKYASIPVMVQPNAGLPKYNGVETYYDISIEEFSKNIKIMAQKGVRIIGGCCGTNPDFIKDFIKELKDIKPIDIGEKNYTAVTSATETVIVENKTRIIGERINPTGKSAYKKELREKSIDYIQKQALIQRDEEADILELNVGLPEINEVEMMKKAVRAVQKVVYTPISIDSPNASALEAGARLYNGKPLINSVNGKEKTMEDVFPIVKKYGGCVIALTIDEDGIPKTAQKRFEIAEKIVRRAAEYGIPKKDIVVDCLSLTASAQQKEVMETVKAIRLVKEGLGVKTTLGVSNVSFGLPHRKLLNRTFLLLALQAGLDLPIMNPSDKGMKDTIAAFQVLANRDVDSREFIDRYKDEPEESNNSRLSAKKVKDKNFDNIKLDKNSSDLKQIIINGDEGAASLATEELLKSKQPLDVVNSYIIPALDQVGVKYETKEIFLPQLIQAAETVKKSFEVIKKIIVENGGQNVEKGKVILATVKGDVHDIGKNIVKVLLENYGFNVIDLGKDVDIQKVVDAAKENNIRLVGLSALMTTTVMNMKKTIDALKKNNLSCKVVVGGAVLNQEYADMIGADFYAKDARDTVKIAEELFSKDKVGTN
;
A
#
# COMPACT_ATOMS: atom_id res chain seq x y z
N MET A 1 10.90 -11.77 -31.21
CA MET A 1 12.03 -10.86 -31.52
C MET A 1 11.66 -9.37 -31.42
N THR A 2 10.39 -8.98 -31.23
CA THR A 2 9.95 -7.57 -31.11
C THR A 2 10.25 -6.94 -29.73
N CYS A 3 10.20 -7.71 -28.64
CA CYS A 3 10.33 -7.19 -27.27
C CYS A 3 11.72 -6.57 -26.97
N ASN A 4 12.81 -7.21 -27.42
CA ASN A 4 14.16 -6.66 -27.27
C ASN A 4 14.34 -5.32 -28.01
N ASN A 5 13.58 -5.09 -29.09
CA ASN A 5 13.63 -3.83 -29.84
C ASN A 5 12.99 -2.68 -29.04
N LEU A 6 11.89 -2.94 -28.32
CA LEU A 6 11.22 -1.91 -27.52
C LEU A 6 12.09 -1.39 -26.37
N LEU A 7 12.64 -2.30 -25.55
CA LEU A 7 13.47 -1.90 -24.40
C LEU A 7 14.75 -1.18 -24.83
N GLU A 8 15.37 -1.59 -25.94
CA GLU A 8 16.50 -0.84 -26.52
C GLU A 8 16.08 0.53 -27.04
N LYS A 9 14.90 0.66 -27.67
CA LYS A 9 14.36 1.93 -28.15
C LYS A 9 14.18 2.94 -27.02
N ILE A 10 13.67 2.49 -25.86
CA ILE A 10 13.42 3.33 -24.66
C ILE A 10 14.69 3.97 -24.11
N LYS A 11 15.84 3.29 -24.18
CA LYS A 11 17.11 3.81 -23.65
C LYS A 11 17.48 5.16 -24.27
N ASN A 12 17.21 5.35 -25.57
CA ASN A 12 17.69 6.50 -26.32
C ASN A 12 16.60 7.43 -26.85
N ASN A 13 15.33 7.01 -26.84
CA ASN A 13 14.23 7.79 -27.43
C ASN A 13 13.09 7.99 -26.44
N PHE A 14 12.31 9.05 -26.65
CA PHE A 14 10.98 9.11 -26.07
C PHE A 14 10.11 8.02 -26.71
N ILE A 15 9.26 7.40 -25.89
CA ILE A 15 8.23 6.48 -26.37
C ILE A 15 6.86 7.11 -26.13
N PHE A 16 6.02 7.06 -27.16
CA PHE A 16 4.70 7.65 -27.13
C PHE A 16 3.61 6.59 -27.07
N PHE A 17 2.83 6.60 -26.00
CA PHE A 17 1.58 5.85 -25.88
C PHE A 17 0.43 6.59 -26.56
N ASP A 18 -0.67 5.89 -26.78
CA ASP A 18 -1.93 6.45 -27.21
C ASP A 18 -2.64 7.26 -26.10
N GLY A 19 -3.86 7.70 -26.39
CA GLY A 19 -4.75 8.42 -25.48
C GLY A 19 -5.91 7.54 -25.00
N ALA A 20 -6.99 8.16 -24.51
CA ALA A 20 -8.13 7.42 -23.99
C ALA A 20 -8.85 6.55 -25.04
N MET A 21 -8.98 5.25 -24.74
CA MET A 21 -9.90 4.34 -25.44
C MET A 21 -11.37 4.67 -25.08
N GLY A 22 -11.69 4.73 -23.79
CA GLY A 22 -13.07 4.94 -23.32
C GLY A 22 -13.74 6.22 -23.85
N THR A 23 -13.01 7.34 -23.88
CA THR A 23 -13.51 8.61 -24.43
C THR A 23 -13.76 8.53 -25.94
N MET A 24 -12.92 7.81 -26.68
CA MET A 24 -13.11 7.60 -28.11
C MET A 24 -14.31 6.69 -28.41
N LEU A 25 -14.54 5.67 -27.57
CA LEU A 25 -15.72 4.81 -27.68
C LEU A 25 -17.02 5.55 -27.36
N GLN A 26 -17.04 6.42 -26.35
CA GLN A 26 -18.18 7.30 -26.07
C GLN A 26 -18.53 8.16 -27.28
N ARG A 27 -17.53 8.77 -27.93
CA ARG A 27 -17.73 9.55 -29.17
C ARG A 27 -18.21 8.71 -30.35
N ALA A 28 -17.83 7.43 -30.40
CA ALA A 28 -18.28 6.48 -31.39
C ALA A 28 -19.69 5.91 -31.10
N GLY A 29 -20.36 6.36 -30.02
CA GLY A 29 -21.74 6.00 -29.70
C GLY A 29 -21.92 4.89 -28.67
N LEU A 30 -20.88 4.51 -27.92
CA LEU A 30 -20.99 3.57 -26.79
C LEU A 30 -22.02 4.09 -25.78
N LYS A 31 -23.03 3.27 -25.46
CA LYS A 31 -24.11 3.68 -24.56
C LYS A 31 -23.68 3.56 -23.09
N THR A 32 -24.27 4.40 -22.26
CA THR A 32 -24.09 4.36 -20.80
C THR A 32 -24.41 2.98 -20.22
N GLY A 33 -23.42 2.36 -19.60
CA GLY A 33 -23.54 1.07 -18.89
C GLY A 33 -23.28 -0.17 -19.75
N GLU A 34 -22.92 -0.04 -21.02
CA GLU A 34 -22.37 -1.15 -21.80
C GLU A 34 -20.90 -1.40 -21.41
N LEU A 35 -20.49 -2.68 -21.38
CA LEU A 35 -19.10 -3.07 -21.14
C LEU A 35 -18.27 -2.69 -22.39
N PRO A 36 -17.32 -1.75 -22.30
CA PRO A 36 -16.59 -1.27 -23.48
C PRO A 36 -15.84 -2.38 -24.20
N GLU A 37 -15.34 -3.38 -23.47
CA GLU A 37 -14.51 -4.43 -24.04
C GLU A 37 -15.32 -5.45 -24.86
N ILE A 38 -16.65 -5.53 -24.70
CA ILE A 38 -17.52 -6.38 -25.57
C ILE A 38 -17.47 -5.91 -27.04
N LEU A 39 -17.21 -4.61 -27.28
CA LEU A 39 -17.09 -4.08 -28.63
C LEU A 39 -15.94 -4.70 -29.43
N ASN A 40 -14.97 -5.34 -28.76
CA ASN A 40 -13.93 -6.12 -29.43
C ASN A 40 -14.53 -7.26 -30.28
N ILE A 41 -15.69 -7.78 -29.90
CA ILE A 41 -16.37 -8.87 -30.61
C ILE A 41 -17.51 -8.32 -31.47
N THR A 42 -18.34 -7.44 -30.92
CA THR A 42 -19.56 -6.98 -31.62
C THR A 42 -19.27 -5.89 -32.66
N ASN A 43 -18.22 -5.09 -32.48
CA ASN A 43 -17.91 -3.93 -33.31
C ASN A 43 -16.38 -3.73 -33.52
N PRO A 44 -15.64 -4.75 -33.98
CA PRO A 44 -14.18 -4.72 -34.07
C PRO A 44 -13.64 -3.59 -34.97
N ASP A 45 -14.37 -3.23 -36.03
CA ASP A 45 -13.99 -2.15 -36.94
C ASP A 45 -13.88 -0.78 -36.24
N THR A 46 -14.73 -0.52 -35.25
CA THR A 46 -14.68 0.72 -34.46
C THR A 46 -13.40 0.78 -33.64
N ILE A 47 -13.05 -0.32 -32.98
CA ILE A 47 -11.81 -0.44 -32.19
C ILE A 47 -10.59 -0.25 -33.07
N LYS A 48 -10.55 -0.93 -34.23
CA LYS A 48 -9.47 -0.82 -35.21
C LYS A 48 -9.27 0.62 -35.68
N LYS A 49 -10.36 1.34 -36.02
CA LYS A 49 -10.30 2.75 -36.43
C LYS A 49 -9.72 3.66 -35.35
N ILE A 50 -10.03 3.41 -34.08
CA ILE A 50 -9.48 4.18 -32.96
C ILE A 50 -7.97 3.95 -32.85
N HIS A 51 -7.51 2.69 -32.91
CA HIS A 51 -6.08 2.39 -32.93
C HIS A 51 -5.37 3.04 -34.11
N GLU A 52 -5.93 2.95 -35.32
CA GLU A 52 -5.36 3.59 -36.51
C GLU A 52 -5.26 5.11 -36.36
N ALA A 53 -6.25 5.75 -35.72
CA ALA A 53 -6.22 7.18 -35.45
C ALA A 53 -5.05 7.59 -34.52
N TYR A 54 -4.82 6.84 -33.44
CA TYR A 54 -3.68 7.10 -32.56
C TYR A 54 -2.33 6.80 -33.21
N LEU A 55 -2.22 5.70 -33.97
CA LEU A 55 -1.02 5.37 -34.73
C LEU A 55 -0.72 6.45 -35.80
N ASN A 56 -1.75 7.03 -36.42
CA ASN A 56 -1.61 8.14 -37.37
C ASN A 56 -1.20 9.46 -36.69
N ALA A 57 -1.58 9.67 -35.43
CA ALA A 57 -1.13 10.80 -34.63
C ALA A 57 0.33 10.70 -34.18
N GLY A 58 0.92 9.50 -34.27
CA GLY A 58 2.35 9.27 -34.00
C GLY A 58 2.62 8.34 -32.82
N ALA A 59 1.59 7.79 -32.15
CA ALA A 59 1.77 6.83 -31.07
C ALA A 59 2.66 5.66 -31.52
N ASP A 60 3.61 5.27 -30.68
CA ASP A 60 4.46 4.09 -30.86
C ASP A 60 3.81 2.84 -30.29
N ILE A 61 3.02 3.01 -29.23
CA ILE A 61 2.36 1.94 -28.51
C ILE A 61 0.88 2.25 -28.45
N ILE A 62 0.05 1.26 -28.80
CA ILE A 62 -1.39 1.31 -28.57
C ILE A 62 -1.79 0.34 -27.45
N THR A 63 -2.73 0.76 -26.62
CA THR A 63 -3.28 -0.03 -25.52
C THR A 63 -4.50 -0.81 -26.01
N THR A 64 -4.57 -2.11 -25.72
CA THR A 64 -5.73 -2.92 -26.07
C THR A 64 -6.96 -2.45 -25.30
N ASN A 65 -8.16 -2.59 -25.88
CA ASN A 65 -9.41 -2.31 -25.18
C ASN A 65 -9.74 -3.43 -24.18
N THR A 66 -8.95 -3.55 -23.11
CA THR A 66 -8.99 -4.65 -22.14
C THR A 66 -8.91 -4.21 -20.67
N PHE A 67 -8.88 -2.90 -20.40
CA PHE A 67 -8.78 -2.31 -19.05
C PHE A 67 -9.54 -3.08 -17.96
N GLY A 68 -10.84 -3.34 -18.15
CA GLY A 68 -11.68 -4.06 -17.17
C GLY A 68 -11.96 -5.52 -17.52
N ALA A 69 -11.24 -6.15 -18.45
CA ALA A 69 -11.52 -7.50 -18.93
C ALA A 69 -11.10 -8.58 -17.91
N ASN A 70 -11.89 -8.79 -16.85
CA ASN A 70 -11.66 -9.82 -15.83
C ASN A 70 -12.94 -10.61 -15.48
N ASP A 71 -12.79 -11.84 -14.99
CA ASP A 71 -13.91 -12.76 -14.75
C ASP A 71 -14.98 -12.22 -13.77
N LEU A 72 -14.62 -11.33 -12.84
CA LEU A 72 -15.59 -10.76 -11.90
C LEU A 72 -16.50 -9.71 -12.55
N LYS A 73 -16.04 -9.03 -13.60
CA LYS A 73 -16.85 -8.09 -14.40
C LYS A 73 -17.65 -8.84 -15.46
N TYR A 74 -17.13 -9.97 -15.94
CA TYR A 74 -17.70 -10.77 -17.02
C TYR A 74 -18.57 -11.94 -16.54
N SER A 75 -18.84 -12.08 -15.23
CA SER A 75 -19.63 -13.18 -14.68
C SER A 75 -21.06 -13.30 -15.24
N SER A 76 -21.59 -12.21 -15.79
CA SER A 76 -22.95 -12.12 -16.37
C SER A 76 -22.92 -11.78 -17.87
N SER A 77 -21.76 -11.89 -18.51
CA SER A 77 -21.55 -11.66 -19.95
C SER A 77 -21.70 -12.97 -20.72
N ASP A 78 -22.14 -12.90 -21.98
CA ASP A 78 -22.16 -14.03 -22.91
C ASP A 78 -20.74 -14.46 -23.36
N TYR A 79 -19.75 -13.59 -23.16
CA TYR A 79 -18.34 -13.82 -23.49
C TYR A 79 -17.49 -13.92 -22.23
N SER A 80 -16.49 -14.80 -22.25
CA SER A 80 -15.45 -14.87 -21.22
C SER A 80 -14.46 -13.71 -21.32
N SER A 81 -13.76 -13.42 -20.22
CA SER A 81 -12.72 -12.39 -20.21
C SER A 81 -11.58 -12.71 -21.20
N GLU A 82 -11.25 -13.99 -21.35
CA GLU A 82 -10.21 -14.47 -22.26
C GLU A 82 -10.58 -14.23 -23.72
N GLU A 83 -11.79 -14.59 -24.16
CA GLU A 83 -12.26 -14.35 -25.54
C GLU A 83 -12.22 -12.87 -25.91
N VAL A 84 -12.61 -12.00 -24.97
CA VAL A 84 -12.59 -10.55 -25.16
C VAL A 84 -11.17 -10.01 -25.29
N ILE A 85 -10.23 -10.53 -24.48
CA ILE A 85 -8.81 -10.16 -24.55
C ILE A 85 -8.19 -10.61 -25.86
N GLU A 86 -8.44 -11.86 -26.28
CA GLU A 86 -7.91 -12.40 -27.53
C GLU A 86 -8.37 -11.59 -28.75
N ALA A 87 -9.66 -11.24 -28.79
CA ALA A 87 -10.22 -10.38 -29.82
C ALA A 87 -9.55 -8.99 -29.82
N ALA A 88 -9.39 -8.37 -28.64
CA ALA A 88 -8.78 -7.04 -28.51
C ALA A 88 -7.34 -7.02 -29.03
N VAL A 89 -6.53 -8.00 -28.62
CA VAL A 89 -5.13 -8.11 -29.06
C VAL A 89 -5.08 -8.37 -30.56
N GLY A 90 -5.95 -9.25 -31.09
CA GLY A 90 -6.05 -9.51 -32.53
C GLY A 90 -6.30 -8.25 -33.36
N ILE A 91 -7.25 -7.41 -32.92
CA ILE A 91 -7.57 -6.13 -33.58
C ILE A 91 -6.38 -5.18 -33.54
N ALA A 92 -5.76 -5.00 -32.37
CA ALA A 92 -4.59 -4.14 -32.23
C ALA A 92 -3.40 -4.63 -33.09
N ARG A 93 -3.19 -5.95 -33.16
CA ARG A 93 -2.18 -6.57 -34.04
C ARG A 93 -2.44 -6.28 -35.51
N GLU A 94 -3.70 -6.31 -35.94
CA GLU A 94 -4.05 -5.97 -37.31
C GLU A 94 -3.77 -4.49 -37.62
N ALA A 95 -4.06 -3.58 -36.69
CA ALA A 95 -3.81 -2.14 -36.84
C ALA A 95 -2.31 -1.79 -36.98
N VAL A 96 -1.43 -2.57 -36.34
CA VAL A 96 0.03 -2.36 -36.44
C VAL A 96 0.71 -3.19 -37.53
N LYS A 97 0.03 -4.17 -38.14
CA LYS A 97 0.64 -5.17 -39.06
C LYS A 97 1.42 -4.56 -40.22
N SER A 98 0.95 -3.44 -40.77
CA SER A 98 1.58 -2.73 -41.90
C SER A 98 2.50 -1.59 -41.47
N ARG A 99 2.80 -1.45 -40.18
CA ARG A 99 3.55 -0.33 -39.60
C ARG A 99 4.81 -0.83 -38.91
N GLU A 100 5.94 -0.19 -39.20
CA GLU A 100 7.21 -0.50 -38.55
C GLU A 100 7.32 0.18 -37.19
N ASN A 101 8.01 -0.47 -36.24
CA ASN A 101 8.31 0.06 -34.90
C ASN A 101 7.08 0.50 -34.09
N LYS A 102 5.95 -0.19 -34.28
CA LYS A 102 4.72 -0.03 -33.52
C LYS A 102 4.43 -1.28 -32.70
N PHE A 103 3.95 -1.09 -31.48
CA PHE A 103 3.79 -2.16 -30.50
C PHE A 103 2.38 -2.18 -29.90
N VAL A 104 1.95 -3.36 -29.46
CA VAL A 104 0.66 -3.57 -28.80
C VAL A 104 0.88 -3.83 -27.32
N ALA A 105 0.29 -3.00 -26.45
CA ALA A 105 0.28 -3.21 -25.02
C ALA A 105 -1.01 -3.89 -24.57
N LEU A 106 -0.89 -5.03 -23.89
CA LEU A 106 -1.99 -5.61 -23.13
C LEU A 106 -2.30 -4.68 -21.96
N ASP A 107 -3.45 -4.03 -22.00
CA ASP A 107 -3.93 -3.13 -20.96
C ASP A 107 -4.68 -3.89 -19.85
N ILE A 108 -4.20 -3.75 -18.62
CA ILE A 108 -4.75 -4.38 -17.42
C ILE A 108 -4.98 -3.29 -16.36
N GLY A 109 -6.25 -3.01 -16.09
CA GLY A 109 -6.67 -2.16 -14.97
C GLY A 109 -6.88 -2.94 -13.66
N PRO A 110 -7.27 -2.25 -12.58
CA PRO A 110 -7.63 -2.89 -11.31
C PRO A 110 -8.84 -3.83 -11.47
N ILE A 111 -8.90 -4.88 -10.65
CA ILE A 111 -9.99 -5.87 -10.64
C ILE A 111 -11.33 -5.23 -10.24
N GLY A 112 -11.28 -4.18 -9.42
CA GLY A 112 -12.44 -3.44 -8.96
C GLY A 112 -13.04 -3.93 -7.64
N GLN A 113 -12.28 -4.69 -6.85
CA GLN A 113 -12.62 -5.08 -5.47
C GLN A 113 -11.51 -4.68 -4.50
N VAL A 114 -11.88 -4.43 -3.24
CA VAL A 114 -10.93 -4.12 -2.18
C VAL A 114 -10.21 -5.39 -1.72
N MET A 115 -8.89 -5.32 -1.59
CA MET A 115 -8.04 -6.41 -1.10
C MET A 115 -8.25 -6.69 0.40
N GLU A 116 -8.10 -7.94 0.82
CA GLU A 116 -8.00 -8.31 2.23
C GLU A 116 -6.81 -7.61 2.93
N PRO A 117 -6.92 -7.24 4.22
CA PRO A 117 -8.02 -7.53 5.14
C PRO A 117 -9.19 -6.55 5.06
N THR A 118 -9.05 -5.47 4.30
CA THR A 118 -10.04 -4.38 4.22
C THR A 118 -11.29 -4.77 3.41
N GLY A 119 -11.12 -5.60 2.39
CA GLY A 119 -12.18 -6.16 1.58
C GLY A 119 -12.14 -7.68 1.51
N ASN A 120 -12.74 -8.23 0.45
CA ASN A 120 -12.95 -9.68 0.28
C ASN A 120 -12.03 -10.32 -0.75
N LEU A 121 -11.23 -9.53 -1.48
CA LEU A 121 -10.35 -10.06 -2.52
C LEU A 121 -9.02 -10.51 -1.88
N SER A 122 -8.83 -11.81 -1.76
CA SER A 122 -7.55 -12.35 -1.29
C SER A 122 -6.45 -12.18 -2.35
N PHE A 123 -5.21 -12.10 -1.89
CA PHE A 123 -4.04 -11.99 -2.77
C PHE A 123 -3.96 -13.09 -3.83
N ASP A 124 -4.23 -14.34 -3.42
CA ASP A 124 -4.20 -15.49 -4.33
C ASP A 124 -5.33 -15.44 -5.37
N SER A 125 -6.51 -14.91 -4.99
CA SER A 125 -7.61 -14.70 -5.93
C SER A 125 -7.30 -13.59 -6.94
N ALA A 126 -6.78 -12.45 -6.48
CA ALA A 126 -6.33 -11.36 -7.36
C ALA A 126 -5.27 -11.86 -8.36
N TYR A 127 -4.23 -12.55 -7.86
CA TYR A 127 -3.19 -13.14 -8.70
C TYR A 127 -3.75 -14.07 -9.78
N LYS A 128 -4.72 -14.93 -9.43
CA LYS A 128 -5.32 -15.87 -10.39
C LYS A 128 -6.10 -15.14 -11.49
N LEU A 129 -6.81 -14.06 -11.15
CA LEU A 129 -7.55 -13.24 -12.11
C LEU A 129 -6.57 -12.57 -13.09
N PHE A 130 -5.54 -11.89 -12.57
CA PHE A 130 -4.52 -11.26 -13.40
C PHE A 130 -3.75 -12.27 -14.26
N LYS A 131 -3.43 -13.45 -13.71
CA LYS A 131 -2.74 -14.52 -14.45
C LYS A 131 -3.52 -14.93 -15.70
N LYS A 132 -4.85 -15.05 -15.62
CA LYS A 132 -5.66 -15.37 -16.80
C LYS A 132 -5.55 -14.30 -17.87
N GLN A 133 -5.64 -13.03 -17.48
CA GLN A 133 -5.53 -11.89 -18.40
C GLN A 133 -4.16 -11.87 -19.10
N VAL A 134 -3.09 -12.02 -18.31
CA VAL A 134 -1.70 -12.08 -18.80
C VAL A 134 -1.50 -13.21 -19.81
N VAL A 135 -1.91 -14.43 -19.45
CA VAL A 135 -1.72 -15.61 -20.31
C VAL A 135 -2.51 -15.47 -21.61
N ALA A 136 -3.73 -14.92 -21.56
CA ALA A 136 -4.54 -14.65 -22.74
C ALA A 136 -3.90 -13.59 -23.65
N GLY A 137 -3.41 -12.48 -23.09
CA GLY A 137 -2.80 -11.43 -23.90
C GLY A 137 -1.44 -11.83 -24.51
N ASP A 138 -0.62 -12.55 -23.76
CA ASP A 138 0.68 -13.06 -24.25
C ASP A 138 0.48 -14.05 -25.41
N ARG A 139 -0.40 -15.06 -25.23
CA ARG A 139 -0.67 -16.04 -26.30
C ARG A 139 -1.26 -15.42 -27.57
N SER A 140 -1.98 -14.31 -27.45
CA SER A 140 -2.53 -13.56 -28.58
C SER A 140 -1.53 -12.63 -29.28
N GLY A 141 -0.34 -12.46 -28.72
CA GLY A 141 0.76 -11.73 -29.35
C GLY A 141 0.90 -10.27 -28.94
N ALA A 142 0.53 -9.91 -27.71
CA ALA A 142 0.92 -8.61 -27.14
C ALA A 142 2.46 -8.45 -27.12
N ASP A 143 2.96 -7.22 -27.27
CA ASP A 143 4.41 -6.94 -27.23
C ASP A 143 4.90 -6.51 -25.84
N LEU A 144 4.00 -6.01 -24.99
CA LEU A 144 4.23 -5.67 -23.58
C LEU A 144 2.92 -5.78 -22.78
N ILE A 145 3.04 -5.74 -21.45
CA ILE A 145 1.92 -5.66 -20.52
C ILE A 145 1.99 -4.29 -19.84
N VAL A 146 0.88 -3.55 -19.84
CA VAL A 146 0.73 -2.33 -19.04
C VAL A 146 -0.31 -2.58 -17.95
N ILE A 147 0.14 -2.50 -16.69
CA ILE A 147 -0.71 -2.57 -15.51
C ILE A 147 -0.96 -1.13 -15.06
N GLU A 148 -2.15 -0.59 -15.30
CA GLU A 148 -2.41 0.84 -15.10
C GLU A 148 -3.56 1.16 -14.15
N THR A 149 -3.57 2.40 -13.67
CA THR A 149 -4.59 2.95 -12.77
C THR A 149 -4.72 2.18 -11.44
N MET A 150 -3.64 1.57 -10.97
CA MET A 150 -3.67 0.83 -9.71
C MET A 150 -3.80 1.78 -8.51
N MET A 151 -4.74 1.48 -7.61
CA MET A 151 -5.03 2.29 -6.41
C MET A 151 -4.50 1.67 -5.12
N ASP A 152 -4.22 0.37 -5.14
CA ASP A 152 -3.69 -0.42 -4.04
C ASP A 152 -2.37 -1.10 -4.45
N LEU A 153 -1.32 -0.89 -3.66
CA LEU A 153 -0.02 -1.50 -3.88
C LEU A 153 -0.05 -3.04 -3.76
N TYR A 154 -0.94 -3.59 -2.93
CA TYR A 154 -1.02 -5.04 -2.74
C TYR A 154 -1.62 -5.74 -3.95
N GLU A 155 -2.69 -5.15 -4.52
CA GLU A 155 -3.27 -5.56 -5.79
C GLU A 155 -2.26 -5.42 -6.93
N THR A 156 -1.52 -4.29 -6.95
CA THR A 156 -0.44 -4.03 -7.92
C THR A 156 0.62 -5.13 -7.87
N LYS A 157 1.07 -5.51 -6.66
CA LYS A 157 2.02 -6.60 -6.47
C LYS A 157 1.48 -7.92 -7.00
N ALA A 158 0.21 -8.24 -6.78
CA ALA A 158 -0.42 -9.45 -7.31
C ALA A 158 -0.42 -9.46 -8.86
N ALA A 159 -0.73 -8.32 -9.49
CA ALA A 159 -0.72 -8.15 -10.93
C ALA A 159 0.70 -8.29 -11.52
N VAL A 160 1.69 -7.63 -10.93
CA VAL A 160 3.08 -7.71 -11.37
C VAL A 160 3.63 -9.13 -11.24
N LEU A 161 3.38 -9.81 -10.12
CA LEU A 161 3.78 -11.21 -9.97
C LEU A 161 3.07 -12.11 -10.99
N ALA A 162 1.78 -11.89 -11.25
CA ALA A 162 1.06 -12.64 -12.27
C ALA A 162 1.69 -12.45 -13.66
N ALA A 163 2.09 -11.22 -14.01
CA ALA A 163 2.80 -10.92 -15.24
C ALA A 163 4.18 -11.60 -15.30
N LYS A 164 5.06 -11.33 -14.34
CA LYS A 164 6.46 -11.81 -14.35
C LYS A 164 6.58 -13.34 -14.21
N GLU A 165 5.63 -14.01 -13.56
CA GLU A 165 5.65 -15.47 -13.39
C GLU A 165 5.05 -16.23 -14.58
N ASN A 166 4.28 -15.57 -15.45
CA ASN A 166 3.52 -16.26 -16.52
C ASN A 166 3.77 -15.68 -17.91
N SER A 167 4.63 -14.67 -18.05
CA SER A 167 5.00 -14.05 -19.31
C SER A 167 6.46 -13.60 -19.30
N SER A 168 7.05 -13.51 -20.49
CA SER A 168 8.38 -12.92 -20.71
C SER A 168 8.31 -11.49 -21.28
N LEU A 169 7.09 -10.98 -21.49
CA LEU A 169 6.87 -9.64 -22.01
C LEU A 169 7.36 -8.57 -21.02
N PRO A 170 7.84 -7.42 -21.51
CA PRO A 170 8.10 -6.26 -20.68
C PRO A 170 6.84 -5.84 -19.90
N VAL A 171 7.01 -5.45 -18.64
CA VAL A 171 5.91 -5.03 -17.76
C VAL A 171 6.08 -3.57 -17.41
N PHE A 172 5.16 -2.73 -17.84
CA PHE A 172 5.05 -1.34 -17.40
C PHE A 172 3.96 -1.24 -16.36
N CYS A 173 4.19 -0.45 -15.31
CA CYS A 173 3.23 -0.35 -14.22
C CYS A 173 3.02 1.09 -13.76
N THR A 174 1.77 1.52 -13.70
CA THR A 174 1.41 2.82 -13.13
C THR A 174 0.46 2.66 -11.95
N MET A 175 0.65 3.54 -10.97
CA MET A 175 -0.36 3.78 -9.94
C MET A 175 -0.99 5.15 -10.16
N THR A 176 -2.17 5.35 -9.58
CA THR A 176 -2.85 6.64 -9.59
C THR A 176 -2.87 7.27 -8.19
N PHE A 177 -2.70 8.59 -8.14
CA PHE A 177 -2.52 9.36 -6.92
C PHE A 177 -3.49 10.54 -6.87
N GLU A 178 -3.93 10.89 -5.66
CA GLU A 178 -4.67 12.14 -5.42
C GLU A 178 -3.71 13.34 -5.32
N LYS A 179 -4.27 14.56 -5.25
CA LYS A 179 -3.49 15.82 -5.16
C LYS A 179 -2.53 15.90 -3.97
N ASN A 180 -2.72 15.08 -2.94
CA ASN A 180 -1.82 14.97 -1.77
C ASN A 180 -0.58 14.11 -2.03
N GLY A 181 -0.43 13.52 -3.22
CA GLY A 181 0.65 12.59 -3.52
C GLY A 181 0.51 11.23 -2.82
N ARG A 182 -0.72 10.76 -2.59
CA ARG A 182 -1.03 9.44 -2.02
C ARG A 182 -2.05 8.71 -2.87
N SER A 183 -1.95 7.38 -2.95
CA SER A 183 -3.00 6.54 -3.53
C SER A 183 -4.20 6.42 -2.58
N LEU A 184 -5.29 5.81 -3.04
CA LEU A 184 -6.48 5.57 -2.22
C LEU A 184 -6.16 4.81 -0.92
N MET A 185 -5.21 3.86 -0.98
CA MET A 185 -4.76 3.06 0.17
C MET A 185 -3.58 3.69 0.93
N GLY A 186 -3.17 4.92 0.60
CA GLY A 186 -2.16 5.69 1.32
C GLY A 186 -0.72 5.46 0.85
N THR A 187 -0.48 4.74 -0.24
CA THR A 187 0.87 4.55 -0.79
C THR A 187 1.39 5.88 -1.37
N ASP A 188 2.64 6.25 -1.06
CA ASP A 188 3.30 7.41 -1.69
C ASP A 188 4.17 7.01 -2.90
N PRO A 189 4.55 7.96 -3.76
CA PRO A 189 5.34 7.69 -4.96
C PRO A 189 6.69 7.01 -4.66
N LYS A 190 7.39 7.37 -3.57
CA LYS A 190 8.65 6.71 -3.20
C LYS A 190 8.44 5.23 -2.85
N THR A 191 7.37 4.89 -2.13
CA THR A 191 7.05 3.51 -1.76
C THR A 191 6.74 2.70 -3.02
N MET A 192 5.94 3.27 -3.94
CA MET A 192 5.67 2.67 -5.25
C MET A 192 6.98 2.37 -6.00
N VAL A 193 7.90 3.34 -6.10
CA VAL A 193 9.17 3.17 -6.81
C VAL A 193 9.96 1.99 -6.24
N PHE A 194 10.21 1.96 -4.93
CA PHE A 194 11.03 0.92 -4.31
C PHE A 194 10.43 -0.48 -4.46
N VAL A 195 9.10 -0.60 -4.38
CA VAL A 195 8.42 -1.90 -4.53
C VAL A 195 8.43 -2.35 -5.99
N LEU A 196 8.01 -1.49 -6.92
CA LEU A 196 7.88 -1.87 -8.33
C LEU A 196 9.25 -2.12 -8.99
N GLU A 197 10.26 -1.27 -8.73
CA GLU A 197 11.63 -1.51 -9.21
C GLU A 197 12.18 -2.82 -8.64
N GLY A 198 11.91 -3.11 -7.35
CA GLY A 198 12.28 -4.38 -6.71
C GLY A 198 11.63 -5.60 -7.38
N LEU A 199 10.34 -5.51 -7.73
CA LEU A 199 9.62 -6.58 -8.43
C LEU A 199 10.08 -6.77 -9.89
N GLY A 200 10.94 -5.89 -10.40
CA GLY A 200 11.56 -6.02 -11.72
C GLY A 200 10.63 -5.64 -12.86
N VAL A 201 9.78 -4.63 -12.67
CA VAL A 201 9.07 -3.99 -13.79
C VAL A 201 10.05 -3.20 -14.66
N ASP A 202 9.72 -3.03 -15.93
CA ASP A 202 10.59 -2.42 -16.94
C ASP A 202 10.38 -0.90 -17.07
N ALA A 203 9.22 -0.40 -16.64
CA ALA A 203 8.94 1.02 -16.47
C ALA A 203 7.91 1.25 -15.36
N ILE A 204 8.00 2.40 -14.69
CA ILE A 204 7.08 2.81 -13.63
C ILE A 204 6.51 4.19 -13.89
N GLY A 205 5.33 4.50 -13.38
CA GLY A 205 4.81 5.85 -13.55
C GLY A 205 3.45 6.11 -12.96
N VAL A 206 2.81 7.13 -13.51
CA VAL A 206 1.49 7.59 -13.07
C VAL A 206 0.57 7.87 -14.23
N ASN A 207 -0.69 7.51 -14.04
CA ASN A 207 -1.75 7.82 -14.98
C ASN A 207 -3.05 8.18 -14.24
N CYS A 208 -3.96 8.81 -14.98
CA CYS A 208 -5.30 9.15 -14.51
C CYS A 208 -5.33 10.10 -13.28
N SER A 209 -6.53 10.30 -12.73
CA SER A 209 -6.92 11.16 -11.59
C SER A 209 -6.65 12.66 -11.74
N LEU A 210 -5.48 13.05 -12.25
CA LEU A 210 -4.97 14.41 -12.24
C LEU A 210 -4.58 14.88 -13.64
N GLY A 211 -4.65 16.20 -13.83
CA GLY A 211 -4.10 16.85 -15.01
C GLY A 211 -2.57 16.91 -14.98
N PRO A 212 -1.94 17.30 -16.10
CA PRO A 212 -0.49 17.33 -16.23
C PRO A 212 0.18 18.40 -15.34
N ASN A 213 -0.54 19.44 -14.92
CA ASN A 213 0.00 20.43 -13.99
C ASN A 213 0.08 19.88 -12.55
N GLU A 214 -1.00 19.25 -12.06
CA GLU A 214 -1.03 18.67 -10.72
C GLU A 214 -0.08 17.48 -10.54
N LEU A 215 0.20 16.74 -11.62
CA LEU A 215 1.12 15.60 -11.59
C LEU A 215 2.60 15.99 -11.46
N GLN A 216 2.97 17.26 -11.66
CA GLN A 216 4.39 17.69 -11.64
C GLN A 216 5.12 17.27 -10.36
N GLY A 217 4.53 17.55 -9.19
CA GLY A 217 5.15 17.23 -7.89
C GLY A 217 5.25 15.73 -7.62
N ILE A 218 4.28 14.95 -8.11
CA ILE A 218 4.31 13.48 -8.01
C ILE A 218 5.43 12.91 -8.90
N VAL A 219 5.54 13.42 -10.13
CA VAL A 219 6.59 13.03 -11.07
C VAL A 219 7.98 13.38 -10.53
N ASP A 220 8.14 14.53 -9.88
CA ASP A 220 9.39 14.94 -9.24
C ASP A 220 9.84 13.94 -8.16
N GLU A 221 8.91 13.49 -7.31
CA GLU A 221 9.21 12.46 -6.31
C GLU A 221 9.54 11.10 -6.94
N ILE A 222 8.89 10.71 -8.04
CA ILE A 222 9.21 9.45 -8.75
C ILE A 222 10.62 9.51 -9.33
N LEU A 223 10.95 10.57 -10.08
CA LEU A 223 12.25 10.75 -10.73
C LEU A 223 13.41 10.82 -9.73
N LYS A 224 13.14 11.27 -8.51
CA LYS A 224 14.14 11.32 -7.43
C LYS A 224 14.64 9.94 -7.03
N TYR A 225 13.76 8.93 -6.99
CA TYR A 225 14.10 7.59 -6.51
C TYR A 225 14.20 6.53 -7.60
N ALA A 226 13.61 6.75 -8.78
CA ALA A 226 13.57 5.78 -9.87
C ALA A 226 14.95 5.59 -10.54
N SER A 227 15.33 4.33 -10.76
CA SER A 227 16.49 3.95 -11.59
C SER A 227 16.09 3.43 -12.97
N ILE A 228 14.80 3.28 -13.23
CA ILE A 228 14.21 2.72 -14.46
C ILE A 228 13.33 3.78 -15.16
N PRO A 229 13.04 3.62 -16.46
CA PRO A 229 12.25 4.58 -17.23
C PRO A 229 10.93 4.97 -16.54
N VAL A 230 10.68 6.29 -16.47
CA VAL A 230 9.47 6.85 -15.88
C VAL A 230 8.44 7.17 -16.96
N MET A 231 7.19 6.77 -16.73
CA MET A 231 6.05 7.00 -17.62
C MET A 231 5.00 7.95 -17.04
N VAL A 232 4.32 8.71 -17.90
CA VAL A 232 3.20 9.56 -17.52
C VAL A 232 2.06 9.53 -18.55
N GLN A 233 0.83 9.36 -18.07
CA GLN A 233 -0.40 9.45 -18.88
C GLN A 233 -1.47 10.29 -18.15
N PRO A 234 -1.35 11.63 -18.17
CA PRO A 234 -2.29 12.53 -17.48
C PRO A 234 -3.69 12.51 -18.10
N ASN A 235 -4.69 12.93 -17.32
CA ASN A 235 -6.00 13.29 -17.87
C ASN A 235 -5.93 14.65 -18.57
N ALA A 236 -6.85 14.91 -19.51
CA ALA A 236 -7.01 16.23 -20.14
C ALA A 236 -7.68 17.26 -19.20
N GLY A 237 -7.51 17.15 -17.89
CA GLY A 237 -8.23 17.91 -16.87
C GLY A 237 -9.18 17.03 -16.05
N LEU A 238 -9.95 17.67 -15.17
CA LEU A 238 -11.03 17.00 -14.46
C LEU A 238 -12.28 16.97 -15.36
N PRO A 239 -13.07 15.88 -15.36
CA PRO A 239 -14.27 15.84 -16.19
C PRO A 239 -15.25 16.95 -15.79
N LYS A 240 -15.81 17.62 -16.80
CA LYS A 240 -16.88 18.63 -16.69
C LYS A 240 -18.05 18.25 -17.59
N TYR A 241 -19.26 18.71 -17.30
CA TYR A 241 -20.43 18.42 -18.14
C TYR A 241 -21.18 19.69 -18.49
N ASN A 242 -21.63 19.79 -19.75
CA ASN A 242 -22.29 20.99 -20.28
C ASN A 242 -23.82 20.85 -20.47
N GLY A 243 -24.42 19.77 -20.00
CA GLY A 243 -25.84 19.46 -20.20
C GLY A 243 -26.07 18.28 -21.17
N VAL A 244 -25.15 18.06 -22.11
CA VAL A 244 -25.27 17.10 -23.22
C VAL A 244 -24.15 16.06 -23.21
N GLU A 245 -22.91 16.48 -22.91
CA GLU A 245 -21.74 15.60 -22.92
C GLU A 245 -20.74 15.96 -21.81
N THR A 246 -19.93 14.96 -21.42
CA THR A 246 -18.76 15.16 -20.57
C THR A 246 -17.60 15.66 -21.43
N TYR A 247 -17.05 16.81 -21.09
CA TYR A 247 -15.90 17.43 -21.73
C TYR A 247 -14.78 17.68 -20.72
N TYR A 248 -13.60 18.01 -21.24
CA TYR A 248 -12.40 18.29 -20.46
C TYR A 248 -11.87 19.66 -20.87
N ASP A 249 -11.36 20.40 -19.91
CA ASP A 249 -11.16 21.85 -19.99
C ASP A 249 -9.70 22.28 -20.20
N ILE A 250 -8.74 21.35 -20.18
CA ILE A 250 -7.35 21.66 -20.54
C ILE A 250 -7.22 21.75 -22.06
N SER A 251 -6.61 22.85 -22.54
CA SER A 251 -6.27 23.01 -23.95
C SER A 251 -5.12 22.08 -24.35
N ILE A 252 -5.06 21.72 -25.63
CA ILE A 252 -3.99 20.86 -26.16
C ILE A 252 -2.62 21.51 -25.91
N GLU A 253 -2.51 22.82 -26.11
CA GLU A 253 -1.26 23.57 -25.89
C GLU A 253 -0.82 23.56 -24.42
N GLU A 254 -1.77 23.73 -23.49
CA GLU A 254 -1.49 23.65 -22.06
C GLU A 254 -1.04 22.25 -21.66
N PHE A 255 -1.69 21.21 -22.19
CA PHE A 255 -1.32 19.82 -21.95
C PHE A 255 0.13 19.56 -22.41
N SER A 256 0.43 19.85 -23.68
CA SER A 256 1.75 19.62 -24.28
C SER A 256 2.86 20.40 -23.59
N LYS A 257 2.59 21.64 -23.15
CA LYS A 257 3.57 22.44 -22.39
C LYS A 257 3.95 21.77 -21.08
N ASN A 258 2.99 21.22 -20.34
CA ASN A 258 3.27 20.54 -19.07
C ASN A 258 3.99 19.20 -19.28
N ILE A 259 3.62 18.46 -20.34
CA ILE A 259 4.34 17.24 -20.77
C ILE A 259 5.80 17.56 -21.11
N LYS A 260 6.06 18.65 -21.83
CA LYS A 260 7.41 19.12 -22.15
C LYS A 260 8.26 19.34 -20.92
N ILE A 261 7.71 19.95 -19.87
CA ILE A 261 8.38 20.15 -18.59
C ILE A 261 8.76 18.81 -17.96
N MET A 262 7.84 17.83 -17.93
CA MET A 262 8.11 16.50 -17.39
C MET A 262 9.19 15.75 -18.19
N ALA A 263 9.14 15.83 -19.53
CA ALA A 263 10.15 15.25 -20.40
C ALA A 263 11.54 15.85 -20.15
N GLN A 264 11.61 17.17 -19.94
CA GLN A 264 12.84 17.89 -19.56
C GLN A 264 13.34 17.57 -18.15
N LYS A 265 12.53 16.92 -17.29
CA LYS A 265 12.96 16.43 -15.98
C LYS A 265 13.47 14.98 -16.03
N GLY A 266 13.16 14.24 -17.09
CA GLY A 266 13.59 12.85 -17.27
C GLY A 266 12.47 11.84 -17.51
N VAL A 267 11.20 12.26 -17.63
CA VAL A 267 10.12 11.37 -18.07
C VAL A 267 10.41 10.87 -19.47
N ARG A 268 10.30 9.54 -19.65
CA ARG A 268 10.75 8.85 -20.86
C ARG A 268 9.61 8.37 -21.74
N ILE A 269 8.51 7.97 -21.11
CA ILE A 269 7.35 7.36 -21.77
C ILE A 269 6.15 8.27 -21.50
N ILE A 270 5.45 8.66 -22.55
CA ILE A 270 4.44 9.72 -22.47
C ILE A 270 3.20 9.28 -23.25
N GLY A 271 2.02 9.41 -22.67
CA GLY A 271 0.75 9.21 -23.35
C GLY A 271 -0.34 10.08 -22.75
N GLY A 272 -1.59 9.71 -23.01
CA GLY A 272 -2.77 10.35 -22.43
C GLY A 272 -3.71 9.35 -21.78
N CYS A 273 -4.47 9.80 -20.78
CA CYS A 273 -5.55 9.03 -20.18
C CYS A 273 -6.90 9.72 -20.48
N CYS A 274 -7.84 9.76 -19.54
CA CYS A 274 -9.20 10.25 -19.76
C CYS A 274 -9.24 11.65 -20.39
N GLY A 275 -10.07 11.81 -21.43
CA GLY A 275 -10.25 13.07 -22.14
C GLY A 275 -9.26 13.37 -23.26
N THR A 276 -8.15 12.63 -23.34
CA THR A 276 -7.17 12.77 -24.43
C THR A 276 -7.65 12.08 -25.70
N ASN A 277 -7.25 12.62 -26.85
CA ASN A 277 -7.61 12.11 -28.18
C ASN A 277 -6.38 12.25 -29.12
N PRO A 278 -6.44 11.80 -30.39
CA PRO A 278 -5.30 11.83 -31.30
C PRO A 278 -4.64 13.22 -31.47
N ASP A 279 -5.37 14.32 -31.33
CA ASP A 279 -4.81 15.67 -31.49
C ASP A 279 -3.85 16.03 -30.35
N PHE A 280 -4.12 15.57 -29.12
CA PHE A 280 -3.20 15.72 -27.99
C PHE A 280 -1.88 14.99 -28.25
N ILE A 281 -1.96 13.75 -28.73
CA ILE A 281 -0.79 12.91 -29.03
C ILE A 281 0.09 13.59 -30.07
N LYS A 282 -0.52 14.05 -31.16
CA LYS A 282 0.18 14.73 -32.24
C LYS A 282 0.88 16.01 -31.77
N ASP A 283 0.24 16.78 -30.89
CA ASP A 283 0.77 18.05 -30.43
C ASP A 283 1.96 17.89 -29.49
N PHE A 284 1.88 17.02 -28.47
CA PHE A 284 3.04 16.84 -27.58
C PHE A 284 4.21 16.16 -28.29
N ILE A 285 3.97 15.26 -29.26
CA ILE A 285 5.06 14.69 -30.08
C ILE A 285 5.78 15.79 -30.85
N LYS A 286 5.03 16.74 -31.41
CA LYS A 286 5.60 17.91 -32.10
C LYS A 286 6.40 18.78 -31.13
N GLU A 287 5.90 19.06 -29.94
CA GLU A 287 6.60 19.85 -28.91
C GLU A 287 7.90 19.21 -28.40
N LEU A 288 7.97 17.88 -28.44
CA LEU A 288 9.12 17.11 -27.96
C LEU A 288 10.16 16.79 -29.05
N LYS A 289 9.89 17.12 -30.32
CA LYS A 289 10.72 16.74 -31.48
C LYS A 289 12.20 17.15 -31.34
N ASP A 290 12.46 18.32 -30.77
CA ASP A 290 13.81 18.88 -30.62
C ASP A 290 14.42 18.64 -29.23
N ILE A 291 13.74 17.85 -28.38
CA ILE A 291 14.19 17.54 -27.02
C ILE A 291 14.87 16.19 -27.03
N LYS A 292 16.05 16.12 -26.39
CA LYS A 292 16.72 14.84 -26.14
C LYS A 292 16.28 14.28 -24.78
N PRO A 293 15.89 13.00 -24.71
CA PRO A 293 15.59 12.36 -23.44
C PRO A 293 16.78 12.39 -22.47
N ILE A 294 16.50 12.62 -21.18
CA ILE A 294 17.52 12.66 -20.12
C ILE A 294 17.66 11.29 -19.46
N ASP A 295 18.90 10.81 -19.34
CA ASP A 295 19.20 9.65 -18.51
C ASP A 295 19.10 10.03 -17.02
N ILE A 296 18.20 9.37 -16.29
CA ILE A 296 17.97 9.63 -14.87
C ILE A 296 19.00 8.93 -13.97
N GLY A 297 19.78 7.99 -14.51
CA GLY A 297 20.84 7.27 -13.81
C GLY A 297 20.35 6.33 -12.70
N GLU A 298 21.21 5.41 -12.28
CA GLU A 298 20.92 4.48 -11.18
C GLU A 298 20.92 5.19 -9.81
N LYS A 299 19.94 4.88 -8.96
CA LYS A 299 19.85 5.39 -7.58
C LYS A 299 20.33 4.35 -6.56
N ASN A 300 21.15 4.80 -5.62
CA ASN A 300 21.81 3.98 -4.60
C ASN A 300 21.22 4.16 -3.20
N TYR A 301 19.92 3.86 -3.04
CA TYR A 301 19.25 3.86 -1.74
C TYR A 301 19.04 2.44 -1.23
N THR A 302 19.44 2.17 0.01
CA THR A 302 19.01 0.97 0.73
C THR A 302 17.70 1.28 1.43
N ALA A 303 16.61 0.70 0.95
CA ALA A 303 15.28 0.96 1.47
C ALA A 303 14.44 -0.31 1.61
N VAL A 304 13.64 -0.33 2.68
CA VAL A 304 12.60 -1.32 2.93
C VAL A 304 11.29 -0.60 3.15
N THR A 305 10.18 -1.21 2.76
CA THR A 305 8.88 -0.53 2.77
C THR A 305 7.79 -1.44 3.29
N SER A 306 6.77 -0.83 3.89
CA SER A 306 5.43 -1.40 3.97
C SER A 306 4.58 -0.89 2.81
N ALA A 307 3.25 -0.96 2.97
CA ALA A 307 2.28 -0.43 2.02
C ALA A 307 2.32 1.10 1.90
N THR A 308 2.68 1.80 2.98
CA THR A 308 2.51 3.26 3.11
C THR A 308 3.74 3.97 3.70
N GLU A 309 4.66 3.23 4.31
CA GLU A 309 5.88 3.75 4.91
C GLU A 309 7.12 3.19 4.22
N THR A 310 8.11 4.07 4.03
CA THR A 310 9.42 3.72 3.47
C THR A 310 10.51 4.10 4.45
N VAL A 311 11.34 3.15 4.82
CA VAL A 311 12.54 3.35 5.64
C VAL A 311 13.76 3.35 4.74
N ILE A 312 14.34 4.54 4.56
CA ILE A 312 15.62 4.74 3.87
C ILE A 312 16.73 4.74 4.93
N VAL A 313 17.77 3.93 4.70
CA VAL A 313 18.88 3.70 5.64
C VAL A 313 19.98 4.75 5.47
N GLU A 314 20.06 5.43 4.32
CA GLU A 314 21.02 6.50 4.09
C GLU A 314 20.95 7.59 5.16
N ASN A 315 22.12 8.00 5.65
CA ASN A 315 22.35 9.11 6.58
C ASN A 315 21.63 9.04 7.94
N LYS A 316 20.98 7.93 8.28
CA LYS A 316 20.28 7.76 9.57
C LYS A 316 20.41 6.32 10.07
N THR A 317 20.68 6.17 11.36
CA THR A 317 20.65 4.84 12.01
C THR A 317 19.20 4.43 12.23
N ARG A 318 18.84 3.22 11.84
CA ARG A 318 17.45 2.70 11.86
C ARG A 318 17.36 1.49 12.79
N ILE A 319 16.34 1.45 13.64
CA ILE A 319 16.20 0.40 14.66
C ILE A 319 15.37 -0.76 14.12
N ILE A 320 15.91 -1.98 14.20
CA ILE A 320 15.15 -3.22 13.97
C ILE A 320 14.70 -3.77 15.33
N GLY A 321 13.39 -3.82 15.56
CA GLY A 321 12.80 -4.31 16.81
C GLY A 321 12.81 -5.84 16.92
N GLU A 322 13.49 -6.38 17.95
CA GLU A 322 13.77 -7.83 18.13
C GLU A 322 12.67 -8.62 18.87
N ARG A 323 11.53 -8.00 19.24
CA ARG A 323 10.60 -8.61 20.21
C ARG A 323 9.66 -9.68 19.64
N ILE A 324 9.39 -9.73 18.34
CA ILE A 324 8.55 -10.80 17.74
C ILE A 324 9.46 -11.98 17.36
N ASN A 325 10.02 -12.62 18.40
CA ASN A 325 10.95 -13.73 18.26
C ASN A 325 10.72 -14.76 19.39
N PRO A 326 10.48 -16.05 19.09
CA PRO A 326 10.12 -17.07 20.09
C PRO A 326 11.28 -17.47 21.00
N THR A 327 12.53 -17.13 20.65
CA THR A 327 13.72 -17.49 21.42
C THR A 327 13.64 -16.97 22.85
N GLY A 328 13.69 -17.89 23.84
CA GLY A 328 13.61 -17.56 25.26
C GLY A 328 12.23 -17.09 25.78
N LYS A 329 11.16 -17.11 24.96
CA LYS A 329 9.84 -16.57 25.33
C LYS A 329 8.77 -17.67 25.39
N SER A 330 8.54 -18.23 26.59
CA SER A 330 7.60 -19.35 26.80
C SER A 330 6.15 -19.02 26.41
N ALA A 331 5.67 -17.81 26.73
CA ALA A 331 4.32 -17.35 26.37
C ALA A 331 4.13 -17.31 24.85
N TYR A 332 5.07 -16.70 24.12
CA TYR A 332 4.98 -16.64 22.66
C TYR A 332 5.06 -18.03 22.01
N LYS A 333 5.97 -18.90 22.49
CA LYS A 333 6.03 -20.29 22.04
C LYS A 333 4.72 -21.05 22.24
N LYS A 334 3.99 -20.78 23.33
CA LYS A 334 2.66 -21.37 23.57
C LYS A 334 1.66 -20.89 22.52
N GLU A 335 1.58 -19.59 22.29
CA GLU A 335 0.66 -19.01 21.31
C GLU A 335 0.93 -19.50 19.88
N LEU A 336 2.20 -19.65 19.49
CA LEU A 336 2.56 -20.23 18.18
C LEU A 336 2.03 -21.66 18.01
N ARG A 337 2.07 -22.49 19.05
CA ARG A 337 1.50 -23.87 19.02
C ARG A 337 -0.02 -23.85 18.90
N GLU A 338 -0.65 -22.90 19.57
CA GLU A 338 -2.10 -22.67 19.53
C GLU A 338 -2.55 -21.95 18.24
N LYS A 339 -1.59 -21.56 17.37
CA LYS A 339 -1.81 -20.78 16.14
C LYS A 339 -2.48 -19.42 16.41
N SER A 340 -2.30 -18.88 17.62
CA SER A 340 -2.74 -17.53 17.97
C SER A 340 -1.78 -16.47 17.41
N ILE A 341 -2.32 -15.31 17.06
CA ILE A 341 -1.59 -14.15 16.52
C ILE A 341 -1.56 -12.96 17.48
N ASP A 342 -2.16 -13.09 18.67
CA ASP A 342 -2.37 -11.98 19.61
C ASP A 342 -1.04 -11.39 20.08
N TYR A 343 -0.08 -12.23 20.47
CA TYR A 343 1.27 -11.78 20.84
C TYR A 343 1.95 -11.01 19.71
N ILE A 344 1.81 -11.50 18.47
CA ILE A 344 2.44 -10.90 17.29
C ILE A 344 1.89 -9.49 17.07
N GLN A 345 0.57 -9.33 17.05
CA GLN A 345 -0.09 -8.03 16.86
C GLN A 345 0.24 -7.07 18.00
N LYS A 346 0.16 -7.54 19.24
CA LYS A 346 0.46 -6.73 20.42
C LYS A 346 1.91 -6.25 20.44
N GLN A 347 2.87 -7.14 20.15
CA GLN A 347 4.28 -6.75 20.10
C GLN A 347 4.57 -5.84 18.90
N ALA A 348 3.87 -5.99 17.77
CA ALA A 348 4.02 -5.08 16.65
C ALA A 348 3.62 -3.64 17.02
N LEU A 349 2.45 -3.47 17.65
CA LEU A 349 1.97 -2.17 18.15
C LEU A 349 2.94 -1.57 19.17
N ILE A 350 3.34 -2.33 20.20
CA ILE A 350 4.26 -1.84 21.23
C ILE A 350 5.59 -1.40 20.63
N GLN A 351 6.16 -2.18 19.72
CA GLN A 351 7.46 -1.83 19.13
C GLN A 351 7.37 -0.62 18.19
N ARG A 352 6.27 -0.45 17.45
CA ARG A 352 6.00 0.77 16.69
C ARG A 352 5.96 1.99 17.62
N ASP A 353 5.18 1.90 18.71
CA ASP A 353 5.02 3.00 19.67
C ASP A 353 6.33 3.32 20.40
N GLU A 354 7.23 2.35 20.49
CA GLU A 354 8.59 2.50 21.02
C GLU A 354 9.63 2.93 19.98
N GLU A 355 9.19 3.40 18.81
CA GLU A 355 10.00 3.95 17.72
C GLU A 355 10.93 2.94 17.02
N ALA A 356 10.50 1.68 16.88
CA ALA A 356 11.17 0.76 15.95
C ALA A 356 10.88 1.18 14.49
N ASP A 357 11.93 1.37 13.69
CA ASP A 357 11.79 1.68 12.25
C ASP A 357 11.38 0.43 11.44
N ILE A 358 11.85 -0.75 11.85
CA ILE A 358 11.58 -2.05 11.19
C ILE A 358 11.25 -3.08 12.27
N LEU A 359 10.32 -3.99 12.01
CA LEU A 359 9.96 -5.07 12.94
C LEU A 359 10.52 -6.40 12.46
N GLU A 360 11.37 -7.05 13.27
CA GLU A 360 11.72 -8.45 13.04
C GLU A 360 10.50 -9.33 13.28
N LEU A 361 10.26 -10.30 12.40
CA LEU A 361 9.16 -11.26 12.47
C LEU A 361 9.70 -12.68 12.34
N ASN A 362 9.88 -13.34 13.49
CA ASN A 362 10.30 -14.73 13.58
C ASN A 362 9.18 -15.59 14.19
N VAL A 363 8.87 -16.71 13.52
CA VAL A 363 7.88 -17.72 13.97
C VAL A 363 8.51 -19.12 14.11
N GLY A 364 9.84 -19.20 14.14
CA GLY A 364 10.60 -20.45 14.14
C GLY A 364 10.36 -21.27 15.40
N LEU A 365 9.63 -22.37 15.25
CA LEU A 365 9.44 -23.38 16.29
C LEU A 365 9.41 -24.78 15.63
N PRO A 366 10.24 -25.75 16.06
CA PRO A 366 10.31 -27.07 15.40
C PRO A 366 8.99 -27.84 15.35
N GLU A 367 8.07 -27.54 16.28
CA GLU A 367 6.80 -28.27 16.46
C GLU A 367 5.66 -27.76 15.55
N ILE A 368 5.87 -26.70 14.76
CA ILE A 368 4.81 -26.08 13.95
C ILE A 368 5.15 -26.08 12.45
N ASN A 369 4.11 -25.91 11.63
CA ASN A 369 4.31 -25.60 10.21
C ASN A 369 4.69 -24.11 10.07
N GLU A 370 5.99 -23.84 9.96
CA GLU A 370 6.55 -22.50 9.87
C GLU A 370 6.04 -21.72 8.64
N VAL A 371 5.84 -22.39 7.50
CA VAL A 371 5.34 -21.76 6.26
C VAL A 371 3.94 -21.19 6.48
N GLU A 372 3.03 -22.00 7.00
CA GLU A 372 1.65 -21.57 7.26
C GLU A 372 1.58 -20.53 8.38
N MET A 373 2.40 -20.66 9.43
CA MET A 373 2.46 -19.67 10.50
C MET A 373 3.03 -18.34 10.01
N MET A 374 4.04 -18.35 9.15
CA MET A 374 4.64 -17.14 8.58
C MET A 374 3.62 -16.35 7.75
N LYS A 375 2.82 -17.03 6.91
CA LYS A 375 1.73 -16.39 6.15
C LYS A 375 0.74 -15.69 7.08
N LYS A 376 0.33 -16.35 8.17
CA LYS A 376 -0.59 -15.79 9.17
C LYS A 376 0.04 -14.59 9.89
N ALA A 377 1.29 -14.73 10.29
CA ALA A 377 2.03 -13.71 11.03
C ALA A 377 2.23 -12.43 10.20
N VAL A 378 2.64 -12.54 8.93
CA VAL A 378 2.78 -11.39 8.03
C VAL A 378 1.44 -10.65 7.87
N ARG A 379 0.35 -11.37 7.60
CA ARG A 379 -1.00 -10.77 7.51
C ARG A 379 -1.41 -10.09 8.81
N ALA A 380 -1.13 -10.71 9.96
CA ALA A 380 -1.49 -10.18 11.26
C ALA A 380 -0.78 -8.86 11.57
N VAL A 381 0.53 -8.76 11.29
CA VAL A 381 1.32 -7.52 11.51
C VAL A 381 0.84 -6.41 10.58
N GLN A 382 0.67 -6.69 9.29
CA GLN A 382 0.22 -5.70 8.30
C GLN A 382 -1.18 -5.15 8.57
N LYS A 383 -2.03 -5.91 9.28
CA LYS A 383 -3.36 -5.43 9.68
C LYS A 383 -3.28 -4.30 10.71
N VAL A 384 -2.25 -4.29 11.57
CA VAL A 384 -2.23 -3.43 12.77
C VAL A 384 -1.16 -2.34 12.74
N VAL A 385 -0.10 -2.49 11.94
CA VAL A 385 0.97 -1.50 11.83
C VAL A 385 1.44 -1.33 10.39
N TYR A 386 1.97 -0.13 10.09
CA TYR A 386 2.57 0.22 8.81
C TYR A 386 4.11 0.17 8.87
N THR A 387 4.69 -0.23 10.00
CA THR A 387 6.14 -0.38 10.12
C THR A 387 6.63 -1.52 9.21
N PRO A 388 7.68 -1.31 8.39
CA PRO A 388 8.25 -2.36 7.56
C PRO A 388 8.68 -3.61 8.34
N ILE A 389 8.67 -4.77 7.68
CA ILE A 389 8.93 -6.07 8.32
C ILE A 389 10.25 -6.67 7.82
N SER A 390 11.04 -7.17 8.77
CA SER A 390 12.15 -8.09 8.53
C SER A 390 11.69 -9.52 8.75
N ILE A 391 11.46 -10.26 7.66
CA ILE A 391 10.98 -11.64 7.69
C ILE A 391 12.15 -12.55 8.08
N ASP A 392 12.08 -13.13 9.28
CA ASP A 392 13.18 -13.89 9.88
C ASP A 392 12.87 -15.40 9.95
N SER A 393 13.62 -16.20 9.19
CA SER A 393 13.53 -17.66 9.20
C SER A 393 14.77 -18.32 8.59
N PRO A 394 15.23 -19.47 9.15
CA PRO A 394 16.23 -20.32 8.49
C PRO A 394 15.64 -21.17 7.34
N ASN A 395 14.33 -21.15 7.13
CA ASN A 395 13.62 -21.96 6.14
C ASN A 395 13.26 -21.11 4.91
N ALA A 396 13.91 -21.38 3.78
CA ALA A 396 13.69 -20.66 2.52
C ALA A 396 12.22 -20.66 2.07
N SER A 397 11.49 -21.77 2.25
CA SER A 397 10.07 -21.84 1.91
C SER A 397 9.19 -20.94 2.78
N ALA A 398 9.57 -20.73 4.05
CA ALA A 398 8.88 -19.79 4.94
C ALA A 398 9.20 -18.33 4.54
N LEU A 399 10.46 -18.04 4.18
CA LEU A 399 10.87 -16.73 3.65
C LEU A 399 10.09 -16.39 2.37
N GLU A 400 9.99 -17.32 1.41
CA GLU A 400 9.22 -17.12 0.18
C GLU A 400 7.72 -16.89 0.48
N ALA A 401 7.13 -17.71 1.36
CA ALA A 401 5.72 -17.58 1.69
C ALA A 401 5.39 -16.23 2.37
N GLY A 402 6.29 -15.75 3.24
CA GLY A 402 6.20 -14.42 3.82
C GLY A 402 6.37 -13.31 2.79
N ALA A 403 7.43 -13.38 1.98
CA ALA A 403 7.76 -12.37 0.98
C ALA A 403 6.68 -12.23 -0.10
N ARG A 404 6.03 -13.34 -0.48
CA ARG A 404 4.91 -13.34 -1.46
C ARG A 404 3.72 -12.52 -0.97
N LEU A 405 3.32 -12.71 0.28
CA LEU A 405 2.15 -12.04 0.89
C LEU A 405 2.46 -10.67 1.50
N TYR A 406 3.74 -10.31 1.56
CA TYR A 406 4.14 -9.04 2.15
C TYR A 406 3.73 -7.85 1.25
N ASN A 407 3.01 -6.86 1.78
CA ASN A 407 2.64 -5.65 1.05
C ASN A 407 3.72 -4.58 1.27
N GLY A 408 4.75 -4.63 0.42
CA GLY A 408 5.94 -3.78 0.51
C GLY A 408 7.20 -4.49 0.01
N LYS A 409 8.34 -3.82 0.17
CA LYS A 409 9.68 -4.35 -0.08
C LYS A 409 10.25 -4.93 1.22
N PRO A 410 10.30 -6.27 1.39
CA PRO A 410 10.70 -6.88 2.66
C PRO A 410 12.20 -6.79 2.91
N LEU A 411 12.59 -6.86 4.19
CA LEU A 411 13.94 -7.27 4.57
C LEU A 411 13.93 -8.78 4.84
N ILE A 412 14.72 -9.54 4.10
CA ILE A 412 14.82 -11.00 4.23
C ILE A 412 15.97 -11.33 5.20
N ASN A 413 15.63 -11.91 6.34
CA ASN A 413 16.57 -12.37 7.35
C ASN A 413 16.55 -13.92 7.38
N SER A 414 17.53 -14.63 6.81
CA SER A 414 18.77 -14.13 6.21
C SER A 414 19.34 -15.12 5.19
N VAL A 415 20.36 -14.67 4.47
CA VAL A 415 21.30 -15.52 3.72
C VAL A 415 22.62 -15.63 4.49
N ASN A 416 23.39 -16.68 4.24
CA ASN A 416 24.74 -16.83 4.78
C ASN A 416 25.72 -17.33 3.70
N GLY A 417 27.00 -17.41 4.04
CA GLY A 417 28.09 -17.76 3.12
C GLY A 417 28.09 -19.21 2.63
N LYS A 418 27.18 -20.08 3.10
CA LYS A 418 27.06 -21.46 2.62
C LYS A 418 26.42 -21.47 1.23
N GLU A 419 26.98 -22.26 0.31
CA GLU A 419 26.53 -22.25 -1.10
C GLU A 419 25.04 -22.57 -1.23
N LYS A 420 24.58 -23.63 -0.55
CA LYS A 420 23.16 -24.03 -0.56
C LYS A 420 22.21 -22.93 -0.09
N THR A 421 22.58 -22.18 0.96
CA THR A 421 21.72 -21.09 1.46
C THR A 421 21.61 -19.98 0.42
N MET A 422 22.70 -19.64 -0.26
CA MET A 422 22.70 -18.64 -1.33
C MET A 422 21.85 -19.08 -2.52
N GLU A 423 21.96 -20.35 -2.93
CA GLU A 423 21.13 -20.95 -3.99
C GLU A 423 19.64 -20.95 -3.66
N ASP A 424 19.27 -21.20 -2.40
CA ASP A 424 17.88 -21.24 -1.96
C ASP A 424 17.28 -19.83 -1.76
N VAL A 425 18.05 -18.86 -1.22
CA VAL A 425 17.54 -17.55 -0.78
C VAL A 425 17.63 -16.46 -1.85
N PHE A 426 18.69 -16.40 -2.66
CA PHE A 426 18.82 -15.33 -3.66
C PHE A 426 17.72 -15.30 -4.73
N PRO A 427 17.22 -16.45 -5.24
CA PRO A 427 16.06 -16.44 -6.14
C PRO A 427 14.83 -15.77 -5.50
N ILE A 428 14.61 -15.99 -4.20
CA ILE A 428 13.50 -15.38 -3.45
C ILE A 428 13.69 -13.87 -3.37
N VAL A 429 14.89 -13.42 -2.96
CA VAL A 429 15.23 -11.99 -2.85
C VAL A 429 15.03 -11.30 -4.20
N LYS A 430 15.54 -11.88 -5.28
CA LYS A 430 15.41 -11.33 -6.64
C LYS A 430 13.97 -11.28 -7.11
N LYS A 431 13.19 -12.33 -6.86
CA LYS A 431 11.80 -12.47 -7.31
C LYS A 431 10.85 -11.48 -6.63
N TYR A 432 11.03 -11.24 -5.32
CA TYR A 432 10.15 -10.36 -4.54
C TYR A 432 10.76 -8.97 -4.27
N GLY A 433 11.93 -8.68 -4.82
CA GLY A 433 12.56 -7.36 -4.76
C GLY A 433 13.03 -6.92 -3.38
N GLY A 434 13.30 -7.88 -2.48
CA GLY A 434 13.64 -7.60 -1.09
C GLY A 434 15.07 -7.10 -0.87
N CYS A 435 15.32 -6.46 0.26
CA CYS A 435 16.68 -6.40 0.81
C CYS A 435 17.00 -7.71 1.50
N VAL A 436 18.27 -8.07 1.65
CA VAL A 436 18.70 -9.31 2.34
C VAL A 436 19.75 -9.04 3.40
N ILE A 437 19.57 -9.63 4.57
CA ILE A 437 20.60 -9.69 5.61
C ILE A 437 21.57 -10.84 5.29
N ALA A 438 22.84 -10.52 5.13
CA ALA A 438 23.93 -11.43 4.84
C ALA A 438 24.75 -11.71 6.11
N LEU A 439 24.57 -12.88 6.70
CA LEU A 439 25.33 -13.31 7.89
C LEU A 439 26.74 -13.77 7.48
N THR A 440 27.78 -13.26 8.13
CA THR A 440 29.17 -13.67 7.90
C THR A 440 29.51 -15.00 8.59
N ILE A 441 28.81 -16.07 8.18
CA ILE A 441 28.99 -17.46 8.59
C ILE A 441 28.98 -18.35 7.35
N ASP A 442 29.82 -19.37 7.30
CA ASP A 442 29.93 -20.28 6.16
C ASP A 442 29.90 -21.75 6.63
N GLU A 443 30.43 -22.66 5.80
CA GLU A 443 30.53 -24.10 6.09
C GLU A 443 31.36 -24.41 7.35
N ASP A 444 32.37 -23.60 7.65
CA ASP A 444 33.27 -23.75 8.81
C ASP A 444 32.73 -23.08 10.08
N GLY A 445 31.56 -22.44 9.99
CA GLY A 445 30.92 -21.74 11.10
C GLY A 445 31.32 -20.27 11.19
N ILE A 446 31.27 -19.67 12.39
CA ILE A 446 31.49 -18.23 12.56
C ILE A 446 32.99 -17.95 12.63
N PRO A 447 33.56 -17.15 11.71
CA PRO A 447 34.98 -16.84 11.77
C PRO A 447 35.37 -16.02 12.99
N LYS A 448 36.56 -16.30 13.51
CA LYS A 448 37.12 -15.60 14.69
C LYS A 448 37.71 -14.23 14.37
N THR A 449 38.14 -13.99 13.14
CA THR A 449 38.84 -12.76 12.73
C THR A 449 37.96 -11.89 11.85
N ALA A 450 38.15 -10.57 11.97
CA ALA A 450 37.44 -9.59 11.15
C ALA A 450 37.67 -9.78 9.64
N GLN A 451 38.90 -10.11 9.26
CA GLN A 451 39.29 -10.31 7.86
C GLN A 451 38.52 -11.46 7.21
N LYS A 452 38.38 -12.60 7.90
CA LYS A 452 37.61 -13.74 7.36
C LYS A 452 36.13 -13.43 7.24
N ARG A 453 35.57 -12.65 8.18
CA ARG A 453 34.17 -12.19 8.07
C ARG A 453 33.97 -11.28 6.86
N PHE A 454 34.94 -10.41 6.59
CA PHE A 454 34.95 -9.58 5.37
C PHE A 454 35.01 -10.44 4.10
N GLU A 455 35.88 -11.45 4.04
CA GLU A 455 35.97 -12.39 2.90
C GLU A 455 34.65 -13.12 2.64
N ILE A 456 33.94 -13.57 3.68
CA ILE A 456 32.61 -14.16 3.53
C ILE A 456 31.60 -13.12 3.02
N ALA A 457 31.61 -11.90 3.56
CA ALA A 457 30.72 -10.84 3.09
C ALA A 457 30.97 -10.54 1.60
N GLU A 458 32.23 -10.48 1.17
CA GLU A 458 32.62 -10.29 -0.23
C GLU A 458 32.13 -11.45 -1.12
N LYS A 459 32.29 -12.70 -0.66
CA LYS A 459 31.75 -13.89 -1.33
C LYS A 459 30.24 -13.77 -1.56
N ILE A 460 29.48 -13.41 -0.52
CA ILE A 460 28.01 -13.27 -0.59
C ILE A 460 27.63 -12.14 -1.56
N VAL A 461 28.29 -10.98 -1.48
CA VAL A 461 28.02 -9.84 -2.37
C VAL A 461 28.29 -10.19 -3.83
N ARG A 462 29.40 -10.88 -4.12
CA ARG A 462 29.72 -11.33 -5.48
C ARG A 462 28.66 -12.31 -5.99
N ARG A 463 28.28 -13.29 -5.16
CA ARG A 463 27.26 -14.28 -5.52
C ARG A 463 25.90 -13.62 -5.76
N ALA A 464 25.49 -12.68 -4.92
CA ALA A 464 24.25 -11.93 -5.09
C ALA A 464 24.19 -11.17 -6.43
N ALA A 465 25.32 -10.60 -6.87
CA ALA A 465 25.41 -9.92 -8.17
C ALA A 465 25.14 -10.86 -9.36
N GLU A 466 25.51 -12.14 -9.27
CA GLU A 466 25.21 -13.15 -10.31
C GLU A 466 23.70 -13.40 -10.46
N TYR A 467 22.92 -13.20 -9.39
CA TYR A 467 21.45 -13.23 -9.41
C TYR A 467 20.82 -11.87 -9.77
N GLY A 468 21.63 -10.85 -10.06
CA GLY A 468 21.17 -9.50 -10.35
C GLY A 468 20.63 -8.76 -9.12
N ILE A 469 21.14 -9.08 -7.92
CA ILE A 469 20.85 -8.35 -6.67
C ILE A 469 21.95 -7.30 -6.47
N PRO A 470 21.61 -6.00 -6.49
CA PRO A 470 22.59 -4.94 -6.35
C PRO A 470 23.08 -4.80 -4.90
N LYS A 471 24.27 -4.22 -4.72
CA LYS A 471 24.85 -3.95 -3.38
C LYS A 471 23.93 -3.14 -2.47
N LYS A 472 23.11 -2.24 -3.03
CA LYS A 472 22.15 -1.42 -2.28
C LYS A 472 21.09 -2.24 -1.55
N ASP A 473 20.84 -3.49 -1.97
CA ASP A 473 19.87 -4.40 -1.38
C ASP A 473 20.52 -5.43 -0.41
N ILE A 474 21.82 -5.30 -0.12
CA ILE A 474 22.54 -6.21 0.79
C ILE A 474 22.89 -5.47 2.08
N VAL A 475 22.52 -6.06 3.21
CA VAL A 475 22.86 -5.59 4.56
C VAL A 475 23.68 -6.67 5.25
N VAL A 476 24.92 -6.40 5.63
CA VAL A 476 25.81 -7.43 6.21
C VAL A 476 25.69 -7.45 7.73
N ASP A 477 25.45 -8.64 8.30
CA ASP A 477 25.59 -8.90 9.73
C ASP A 477 26.96 -9.55 10.00
N CYS A 478 27.82 -8.81 10.69
CA CYS A 478 29.16 -9.28 11.07
C CYS A 478 29.17 -10.23 12.27
N LEU A 479 27.99 -10.58 12.81
CA LEU A 479 27.73 -11.47 13.94
C LEU A 479 28.35 -11.00 15.26
N SER A 480 27.49 -10.86 16.27
CA SER A 480 27.92 -10.57 17.64
C SER A 480 28.13 -11.87 18.41
N LEU A 481 29.32 -12.04 18.99
CA LEU A 481 29.65 -13.17 19.85
C LEU A 481 29.49 -12.80 21.33
N THR A 482 29.18 -13.80 22.16
CA THR A 482 28.93 -13.59 23.59
C THR A 482 30.25 -13.31 24.33
N ALA A 483 30.35 -12.16 24.99
CA ALA A 483 31.57 -11.75 25.68
C ALA A 483 31.93 -12.68 26.86
N SER A 484 30.94 -13.36 27.46
CA SER A 484 31.14 -14.34 28.52
C SER A 484 31.92 -15.57 28.09
N ALA A 485 31.84 -15.96 26.81
CA ALA A 485 32.48 -17.17 26.28
C ALA A 485 33.64 -16.85 25.32
N GLN A 486 33.52 -15.78 24.54
CA GLN A 486 34.40 -15.45 23.41
C GLN A 486 34.85 -13.97 23.48
N GLN A 487 35.36 -13.55 24.64
CA GLN A 487 35.70 -12.16 24.92
C GLN A 487 36.72 -11.56 23.94
N LYS A 488 37.70 -12.36 23.48
CA LYS A 488 38.77 -11.90 22.59
C LYS A 488 38.23 -11.50 21.21
N GLU A 489 37.14 -12.12 20.79
CA GLU A 489 36.52 -11.96 19.48
C GLU A 489 35.48 -10.82 19.43
N VAL A 490 35.09 -10.23 20.57
CA VAL A 490 34.09 -9.15 20.62
C VAL A 490 34.51 -7.94 19.77
N MET A 491 35.77 -7.52 19.87
CA MET A 491 36.27 -6.39 19.08
C MET A 491 36.54 -6.76 17.62
N GLU A 492 36.63 -8.05 17.28
CA GLU A 492 36.70 -8.48 15.89
C GLU A 492 35.40 -8.21 15.15
N THR A 493 34.24 -8.26 15.82
CA THR A 493 32.95 -7.81 15.25
C THR A 493 33.00 -6.33 14.87
N VAL A 494 33.48 -5.46 15.76
CA VAL A 494 33.57 -4.01 15.51
C VAL A 494 34.53 -3.70 14.35
N LYS A 495 35.68 -4.39 14.31
CA LYS A 495 36.63 -4.28 13.18
C LYS A 495 36.01 -4.77 11.87
N ALA A 496 35.27 -5.87 11.89
CA ALA A 496 34.61 -6.42 10.70
C ALA A 496 33.58 -5.44 10.13
N ILE A 497 32.77 -4.80 10.98
CA ILE A 497 31.81 -3.76 10.55
C ILE A 497 32.53 -2.66 9.79
N ARG A 498 33.65 -2.17 10.31
CA ARG A 498 34.46 -1.14 9.63
C ARG A 498 34.98 -1.61 8.28
N LEU A 499 35.59 -2.81 8.23
CA LEU A 499 36.12 -3.39 6.99
C LEU A 499 35.02 -3.54 5.93
N VAL A 500 33.85 -4.04 6.31
CA VAL A 500 32.70 -4.21 5.40
C VAL A 500 32.21 -2.86 4.89
N LYS A 501 32.10 -1.87 5.78
CA LYS A 501 31.63 -0.53 5.43
C LYS A 501 32.58 0.17 4.45
N GLU A 502 33.87 0.13 4.73
CA GLU A 502 34.92 0.77 3.91
C GLU A 502 35.22 0.02 2.62
N GLY A 503 35.26 -1.33 2.67
CA GLY A 503 35.68 -2.15 1.54
C GLY A 503 34.56 -2.53 0.57
N LEU A 504 33.34 -2.81 1.06
CA LEU A 504 32.23 -3.25 0.19
C LEU A 504 31.24 -2.13 -0.13
N GLY A 505 31.14 -1.11 0.73
CA GLY A 505 30.21 0.03 0.59
C GLY A 505 28.75 -0.32 0.89
N VAL A 506 28.49 -1.49 1.47
CA VAL A 506 27.14 -1.97 1.84
C VAL A 506 26.70 -1.46 3.22
N LYS A 507 25.41 -1.61 3.55
CA LYS A 507 24.92 -1.34 4.91
C LYS A 507 25.26 -2.48 5.85
N THR A 508 25.27 -2.20 7.15
CA THR A 508 25.56 -3.20 8.17
C THR A 508 24.47 -3.25 9.24
N THR A 509 24.20 -4.46 9.72
CA THR A 509 23.27 -4.77 10.82
C THR A 509 23.98 -5.58 11.89
N LEU A 510 23.42 -5.61 13.10
CA LEU A 510 23.97 -6.39 14.20
C LEU A 510 22.94 -6.64 15.29
N GLY A 511 22.83 -7.90 15.74
CA GLY A 511 22.17 -8.25 17.01
C GLY A 511 22.98 -7.77 18.23
N VAL A 512 22.72 -6.54 18.68
CA VAL A 512 23.49 -5.87 19.75
C VAL A 512 23.37 -6.63 21.08
N SER A 513 22.17 -7.13 21.38
CA SER A 513 21.82 -7.81 22.63
C SER A 513 22.62 -9.10 22.89
N ASN A 514 23.24 -9.67 21.85
CA ASN A 514 23.96 -10.94 21.93
C ASN A 514 25.26 -10.83 22.74
N VAL A 515 25.93 -9.66 22.72
CA VAL A 515 27.26 -9.49 23.34
C VAL A 515 27.24 -9.76 24.84
N SER A 516 26.12 -9.46 25.51
CA SER A 516 26.01 -9.48 26.98
C SER A 516 25.40 -10.77 27.55
N PHE A 517 25.08 -11.77 26.73
CA PHE A 517 24.52 -13.02 27.26
C PHE A 517 25.45 -13.66 28.31
N GLY A 518 24.88 -14.06 29.44
CA GLY A 518 25.62 -14.66 30.55
C GLY A 518 26.37 -13.69 31.47
N LEU A 519 26.24 -12.37 31.27
CA LEU A 519 26.91 -11.35 32.11
C LEU A 519 25.90 -10.50 32.91
N PRO A 520 26.28 -9.99 34.10
CA PRO A 520 25.48 -9.00 34.83
C PRO A 520 25.50 -7.63 34.13
N HIS A 521 24.61 -6.72 34.53
CA HIS A 521 24.52 -5.35 33.99
C HIS A 521 24.48 -5.26 32.46
N ARG A 522 23.76 -6.20 31.82
CA ARG A 522 23.64 -6.31 30.35
C ARG A 522 23.37 -4.99 29.63
N LYS A 523 22.49 -4.14 30.19
CA LYS A 523 22.14 -2.84 29.60
C LYS A 523 23.36 -1.94 29.39
N LEU A 524 24.29 -1.88 30.35
CA LEU A 524 25.51 -1.07 30.24
C LEU A 524 26.43 -1.60 29.14
N LEU A 525 26.63 -2.93 29.10
CA LEU A 525 27.44 -3.58 28.09
C LEU A 525 26.85 -3.39 26.68
N ASN A 526 25.55 -3.59 26.51
CA ASN A 526 24.85 -3.42 25.23
C ASN A 526 25.00 -1.98 24.72
N ARG A 527 24.78 -0.96 25.57
CA ARG A 527 24.92 0.47 25.20
C ARG A 527 26.35 0.82 24.79
N THR A 528 27.33 0.35 25.56
CA THR A 528 28.75 0.62 25.28
C THR A 528 29.17 -0.04 23.97
N PHE A 529 28.78 -1.30 23.76
CA PHE A 529 29.06 -2.03 22.52
C PHE A 529 28.35 -1.42 21.31
N LEU A 530 27.09 -0.97 21.48
CA LEU A 530 26.35 -0.26 20.45
C LEU A 530 27.09 0.99 19.98
N LEU A 531 27.57 1.83 20.90
CA LEU A 531 28.35 3.03 20.53
C LEU A 531 29.61 2.68 19.73
N LEU A 532 30.34 1.63 20.12
CA LEU A 532 31.52 1.16 19.39
C LEU A 532 31.15 0.67 17.98
N ALA A 533 30.04 -0.06 17.85
CA ALA A 533 29.55 -0.55 16.56
C ALA A 533 29.07 0.59 15.66
N LEU A 534 28.34 1.58 16.21
CA LEU A 534 27.91 2.78 15.49
C LEU A 534 29.11 3.57 14.95
N GLN A 535 30.13 3.77 15.79
CA GLN A 535 31.38 4.42 15.40
C GLN A 535 32.15 3.65 14.30
N ALA A 536 32.01 2.32 14.26
CA ALA A 536 32.59 1.49 13.20
C ALA A 536 31.79 1.49 11.90
N GLY A 537 30.53 1.96 11.91
CA GLY A 537 29.69 2.06 10.71
C GLY A 537 28.37 1.30 10.75
N LEU A 538 27.92 0.84 11.93
CA LEU A 538 26.63 0.16 12.10
C LEU A 538 25.45 1.07 11.66
N ASP A 539 24.58 0.55 10.79
CA ASP A 539 23.42 1.28 10.26
C ASP A 539 22.10 0.82 10.88
N LEU A 540 21.96 -0.50 11.07
CA LEU A 540 20.71 -1.17 11.43
C LEU A 540 20.88 -2.03 12.70
N PRO A 541 20.96 -1.47 13.92
CA PRO A 541 20.97 -2.29 15.13
C PRO A 541 19.67 -3.09 15.30
N ILE A 542 19.79 -4.40 15.48
CA ILE A 542 18.71 -5.26 15.97
C ILE A 542 18.76 -5.23 17.50
N MET A 543 17.71 -4.67 18.11
CA MET A 543 17.65 -4.42 19.55
C MET A 543 16.21 -4.28 20.07
N ASN A 544 16.05 -4.30 21.39
CA ASN A 544 14.79 -3.98 22.04
C ASN A 544 14.53 -2.46 21.99
N PRO A 545 13.49 -1.97 21.28
CA PRO A 545 13.21 -0.54 21.14
C PRO A 545 12.81 0.12 22.46
N SER A 546 12.29 -0.64 23.44
CA SER A 546 11.94 -0.12 24.77
C SER A 546 13.17 0.18 25.66
N ASP A 547 14.39 -0.11 25.23
CA ASP A 547 15.59 0.26 25.99
C ASP A 547 15.95 1.72 25.75
N LYS A 548 15.43 2.61 26.61
CA LYS A 548 15.72 4.06 26.58
C LYS A 548 17.21 4.35 26.45
N GLY A 549 18.05 3.64 27.20
CA GLY A 549 19.49 3.90 27.20
C GLY A 549 20.16 3.62 25.86
N MET A 550 19.69 2.61 25.12
CA MET A 550 20.17 2.36 23.76
C MET A 550 19.64 3.40 22.76
N LYS A 551 18.36 3.80 22.87
CA LYS A 551 17.78 4.89 22.06
C LYS A 551 18.52 6.21 22.26
N ASP A 552 18.78 6.59 23.52
CA ASP A 552 19.54 7.80 23.86
C ASP A 552 20.96 7.78 23.25
N THR A 553 21.59 6.60 23.25
CA THR A 553 22.91 6.42 22.65
C THR A 553 22.88 6.65 21.14
N ILE A 554 21.84 6.17 20.45
CA ILE A 554 21.65 6.41 19.01
C ILE A 554 21.35 7.89 18.73
N ALA A 555 20.48 8.52 19.52
CA ALA A 555 20.14 9.94 19.37
C ALA A 555 21.38 10.83 19.53
N ALA A 556 22.16 10.62 20.58
CA ALA A 556 23.41 11.34 20.82
C ALA A 556 24.44 11.08 19.70
N PHE A 557 24.57 9.83 19.26
CA PHE A 557 25.47 9.49 18.13
C PHE A 557 25.07 10.21 16.85
N GLN A 558 23.77 10.31 16.53
CA GLN A 558 23.29 10.99 15.33
C GLN A 558 23.66 12.48 15.32
N VAL A 559 23.59 13.17 16.46
CA VAL A 559 24.07 14.55 16.59
C VAL A 559 25.59 14.60 16.37
N LEU A 560 26.35 13.79 17.10
CA LEU A 560 27.81 13.80 17.07
C LEU A 560 28.39 13.41 15.70
N ALA A 561 27.69 12.54 14.96
CA ALA A 561 28.05 12.11 13.62
C ALA A 561 27.52 13.03 12.50
N ASN A 562 26.92 14.18 12.86
CA ASN A 562 26.31 15.13 11.92
C ASN A 562 25.26 14.48 11.00
N ARG A 563 24.44 13.58 11.56
CA ARG A 563 23.31 12.92 10.91
C ARG A 563 21.97 13.57 11.26
N ASP A 564 21.88 14.16 12.46
CA ASP A 564 20.79 15.03 12.86
C ASP A 564 21.19 16.50 12.61
N VAL A 565 20.80 17.02 11.44
CA VAL A 565 21.15 18.38 11.01
C VAL A 565 20.49 19.41 11.92
N ASP A 566 21.28 20.35 12.41
CA ASP A 566 20.89 21.35 13.44
C ASP A 566 20.41 20.73 14.77
N SER A 567 20.68 19.44 15.01
CA SER A 567 20.23 18.71 16.22
C SER A 567 18.71 18.76 16.45
N ARG A 568 17.90 18.89 15.40
CA ARG A 568 16.45 19.13 15.51
C ARG A 568 15.75 17.97 16.19
N GLU A 569 16.02 16.74 15.76
CA GLU A 569 15.37 15.56 16.33
C GLU A 569 15.78 15.35 17.79
N PHE A 570 17.04 15.62 18.12
CA PHE A 570 17.54 15.56 19.48
C PHE A 570 16.86 16.59 20.39
N ILE A 571 16.78 17.85 19.96
CA ILE A 571 16.11 18.91 20.71
C ILE A 571 14.64 18.57 20.91
N ASP A 572 13.93 18.15 19.86
CA ASP A 572 12.52 17.79 19.97
C ASP A 572 12.26 16.63 20.93
N ARG A 573 13.19 15.66 21.01
CA ARG A 573 13.08 14.53 21.93
C ARG A 573 13.30 14.91 23.39
N TYR A 574 14.23 15.82 23.69
CA TYR A 574 14.65 16.11 25.07
C TYR A 574 14.21 17.47 25.62
N LYS A 575 13.53 18.32 24.85
CA LYS A 575 13.10 19.68 25.27
C LYS A 575 12.27 19.72 26.56
N ASP A 576 11.52 18.66 26.85
CA ASP A 576 10.63 18.55 28.01
C ASP A 576 11.23 17.75 29.18
N GLU A 577 12.45 17.22 29.02
CA GLU A 577 13.14 16.53 30.12
C GLU A 577 13.77 17.57 31.07
N PRO A 578 13.54 17.46 32.40
CA PRO A 578 14.18 18.37 33.34
C PRO A 578 15.70 18.19 33.27
N GLU A 579 16.44 19.29 33.08
CA GLU A 579 17.90 19.27 33.18
C GLU A 579 18.29 18.65 34.54
N GLU A 580 19.09 17.59 34.52
CA GLU A 580 19.70 17.06 35.74
C GLU A 580 20.62 18.14 36.31
N SER A 581 20.07 18.95 37.22
CA SER A 581 20.79 20.01 37.91
C SER A 581 22.01 19.42 38.61
N ASN A 582 23.19 19.86 38.17
CA ASN A 582 24.53 19.50 38.65
C ASN A 582 24.81 19.96 40.11
N ASN A 583 23.94 19.64 41.06
CA ASN A 583 24.17 19.91 42.48
C ASN A 583 23.42 18.95 43.40
N SER A 584 23.98 17.75 43.61
CA SER A 584 23.95 17.18 44.97
C SER A 584 25.04 16.13 45.15
N ARG A 585 25.97 16.49 46.04
CA ARG A 585 26.99 15.66 46.67
C ARG A 585 26.43 14.32 47.17
N LEU A 586 27.21 13.27 46.95
CA LEU A 586 27.50 12.17 47.88
C LEU A 586 26.49 12.01 49.02
N SER A 587 25.49 11.15 48.83
CA SER A 587 24.98 10.36 49.94
C SER A 587 24.67 8.94 49.47
N ALA A 588 25.50 8.02 49.94
CA ALA A 588 25.33 6.59 49.77
C ALA A 588 23.97 6.15 50.34
N LYS A 589 23.12 5.54 49.51
CA LYS A 589 21.98 4.75 49.98
C LYS A 589 21.97 3.38 49.31
N LYS A 590 22.10 2.38 50.19
CA LYS A 590 22.09 0.93 50.02
C LYS A 590 21.12 0.45 48.94
N VAL A 591 21.65 -0.30 47.98
CA VAL A 591 20.91 -1.21 47.11
C VAL A 591 20.40 -2.37 47.97
N LYS A 592 19.08 -2.49 48.11
CA LYS A 592 18.42 -3.74 48.50
C LYS A 592 17.79 -4.31 47.23
N ASP A 593 18.18 -5.54 46.91
CA ASP A 593 17.49 -6.42 45.98
C ASP A 593 15.98 -6.35 46.17
N LYS A 594 15.27 -6.13 45.06
CA LYS A 594 13.87 -6.50 44.93
C LYS A 594 13.70 -7.32 43.67
N ASN A 595 13.32 -8.57 43.92
CA ASN A 595 12.88 -9.59 43.00
C ASN A 595 11.98 -9.04 41.89
N PHE A 596 12.26 -9.54 40.68
CA PHE A 596 11.29 -9.67 39.60
C PHE A 596 10.12 -10.51 40.11
N ASP A 597 8.98 -9.87 40.36
CA ASP A 597 7.64 -10.38 40.11
C ASP A 597 6.64 -9.26 40.43
N ASN A 598 5.64 -9.11 39.57
CA ASN A 598 4.61 -8.07 39.54
C ASN A 598 4.99 -6.78 38.79
N ILE A 599 4.90 -6.85 37.46
CA ILE A 599 4.42 -5.70 36.67
C ILE A 599 3.00 -5.41 37.16
N LYS A 600 2.86 -4.47 38.11
CA LYS A 600 1.59 -3.76 38.27
C LYS A 600 1.41 -2.97 36.98
N LEU A 601 0.48 -3.43 36.15
CA LEU A 601 -0.08 -2.67 35.04
C LEU A 601 -0.40 -1.26 35.53
N ASP A 602 0.22 -0.27 34.90
CA ASP A 602 -0.18 1.12 35.08
C ASP A 602 -1.67 1.23 34.75
N LYS A 603 -2.43 1.74 35.70
CA LYS A 603 -3.90 1.70 35.72
C LYS A 603 -4.57 2.73 34.80
N ASN A 604 -3.86 3.20 33.76
CA ASN A 604 -4.27 4.31 32.90
C ASN A 604 -4.19 3.99 31.38
N SER A 605 -4.39 2.74 30.97
CA SER A 605 -4.71 2.41 29.56
C SER A 605 -6.18 2.07 29.34
N SER A 606 -7.08 2.54 30.22
CA SER A 606 -8.51 2.20 30.23
C SER A 606 -9.42 3.17 29.46
N ASP A 607 -8.86 3.99 28.57
CA ASP A 607 -9.70 4.86 27.73
C ASP A 607 -10.12 4.12 26.46
N LEU A 608 -11.38 3.65 26.45
CA LEU A 608 -12.01 3.04 25.27
C LEU A 608 -11.84 3.93 24.03
N LYS A 609 -11.81 5.26 24.19
CA LYS A 609 -11.60 6.19 23.09
C LYS A 609 -10.25 5.97 22.40
N GLN A 610 -9.16 5.86 23.18
CA GLN A 610 -7.82 5.66 22.63
C GLN A 610 -7.65 4.26 22.04
N ILE A 611 -8.28 3.25 22.65
CA ILE A 611 -8.29 1.88 22.15
C ILE A 611 -8.95 1.82 20.76
N ILE A 612 -10.08 2.51 20.58
CA ILE A 612 -10.76 2.64 19.28
C ILE A 612 -9.88 3.37 18.26
N ILE A 613 -9.26 4.49 18.63
CA ILE A 613 -8.36 5.25 17.75
C ILE A 613 -7.18 4.40 17.29
N ASN A 614 -6.68 3.51 18.16
CA ASN A 614 -5.55 2.63 17.88
C ASN A 614 -5.94 1.34 17.14
N GLY A 615 -7.24 1.05 17.00
CA GLY A 615 -7.73 -0.12 16.27
C GLY A 615 -7.50 -1.48 16.97
N ASP A 616 -7.52 -1.52 18.30
CA ASP A 616 -7.33 -2.75 19.10
C ASP A 616 -8.67 -3.40 19.47
N GLU A 617 -9.12 -4.35 18.64
CA GLU A 617 -10.38 -5.10 18.78
C GLU A 617 -10.49 -5.85 20.13
N GLY A 618 -9.39 -6.47 20.57
CA GLY A 618 -9.36 -7.31 21.77
C GLY A 618 -9.47 -6.46 23.03
N ALA A 619 -8.69 -5.38 23.10
CA ALA A 619 -8.79 -4.43 24.21
C ALA A 619 -10.12 -3.68 24.22
N ALA A 620 -10.72 -3.38 23.05
CA ALA A 620 -11.98 -2.67 22.96
C ALA A 620 -13.14 -3.46 23.58
N SER A 621 -13.18 -4.77 23.33
CA SER A 621 -14.20 -5.65 23.91
C SER A 621 -14.15 -5.61 25.44
N LEU A 622 -12.96 -5.80 26.02
CA LEU A 622 -12.75 -5.80 27.48
C LEU A 622 -13.05 -4.43 28.11
N ALA A 623 -12.58 -3.34 27.50
CA ALA A 623 -12.83 -1.99 28.00
C ALA A 623 -14.33 -1.62 27.92
N THR A 624 -15.04 -2.10 26.90
CA THR A 624 -16.49 -1.88 26.74
C THR A 624 -17.26 -2.64 27.82
N GLU A 625 -16.94 -3.90 28.08
CA GLU A 625 -17.54 -4.68 29.18
C GLU A 625 -17.35 -4.01 30.54
N GLU A 626 -16.17 -3.45 30.79
CA GLU A 626 -15.88 -2.76 32.06
C GLU A 626 -16.66 -1.44 32.20
N LEU A 627 -16.79 -0.66 31.14
CA LEU A 627 -17.58 0.58 31.15
C LEU A 627 -19.08 0.30 31.36
N LEU A 628 -19.62 -0.76 30.76
CA LEU A 628 -21.03 -1.15 30.88
C LEU A 628 -21.43 -1.64 32.28
N LYS A 629 -20.47 -1.96 33.16
CA LYS A 629 -20.76 -2.22 34.59
C LYS A 629 -21.22 -0.96 35.33
N SER A 630 -20.89 0.23 34.84
CA SER A 630 -21.13 1.50 35.53
C SER A 630 -21.90 2.54 34.72
N LYS A 631 -22.07 2.33 33.41
CA LYS A 631 -22.72 3.28 32.49
C LYS A 631 -23.80 2.60 31.66
N GLN A 632 -24.82 3.36 31.27
CA GLN A 632 -25.83 2.86 30.34
C GLN A 632 -25.24 2.67 28.94
N PRO A 633 -25.72 1.69 28.16
CA PRO A 633 -25.26 1.43 26.79
C PRO A 633 -25.18 2.67 25.90
N LEU A 634 -26.21 3.52 25.93
CA LEU A 634 -26.27 4.75 25.14
C LEU A 634 -25.22 5.78 25.57
N ASP A 635 -24.86 5.83 26.85
CA ASP A 635 -23.86 6.76 27.36
C ASP A 635 -22.46 6.36 26.92
N VAL A 636 -22.17 5.04 26.84
CA VAL A 636 -20.91 4.52 26.32
C VAL A 636 -20.77 4.88 24.83
N VAL A 637 -21.84 4.72 24.05
CA VAL A 637 -21.86 5.09 22.63
C VAL A 637 -21.63 6.59 22.45
N ASN A 638 -22.41 7.44 23.14
CA ASN A 638 -22.37 8.89 22.93
C ASN A 638 -21.12 9.56 23.52
N SER A 639 -20.57 9.03 24.62
CA SER A 639 -19.46 9.68 25.33
C SER A 639 -18.07 9.17 24.93
N TYR A 640 -17.98 7.97 24.34
CA TYR A 640 -16.70 7.35 23.99
C TYR A 640 -16.61 6.97 22.52
N ILE A 641 -17.57 6.20 22.02
CA ILE A 641 -17.51 5.64 20.66
C ILE A 641 -17.67 6.74 19.60
N ILE A 642 -18.71 7.57 19.69
CA ILE A 642 -18.93 8.66 18.72
C ILE A 642 -17.75 9.65 18.73
N PRO A 643 -17.28 10.17 19.89
CA PRO A 643 -16.12 11.06 19.91
C PRO A 643 -14.81 10.41 19.41
N ALA A 644 -14.65 9.10 19.56
CA ALA A 644 -13.51 8.38 18.99
C ALA A 644 -13.61 8.35 17.45
N LEU A 645 -14.78 7.98 16.91
CA LEU A 645 -15.04 7.95 15.47
C LEU A 645 -14.93 9.34 14.83
N ASP A 646 -15.37 10.38 15.52
CA ASP A 646 -15.20 11.77 15.07
C ASP A 646 -13.73 12.13 14.98
N GLN A 647 -12.93 11.76 15.99
CA GLN A 647 -11.49 12.04 15.98
C GLN A 647 -10.77 11.24 14.89
N VAL A 648 -11.12 9.96 14.69
CA VAL A 648 -10.61 9.14 13.58
C VAL A 648 -11.02 9.76 12.24
N GLY A 649 -12.26 10.21 12.11
CA GLY A 649 -12.77 10.90 10.92
C GLY A 649 -12.03 12.22 10.64
N VAL A 650 -11.75 13.02 11.68
CA VAL A 650 -10.94 14.23 11.57
C VAL A 650 -9.52 13.87 11.14
N LYS A 651 -8.89 12.87 11.77
CA LYS A 651 -7.56 12.40 11.39
C LYS A 651 -7.50 11.89 9.94
N TYR A 652 -8.59 11.30 9.43
CA TYR A 652 -8.69 10.87 8.04
C TYR A 652 -8.82 12.07 7.09
N GLU A 653 -9.63 13.08 7.44
CA GLU A 653 -9.76 14.32 6.67
C GLU A 653 -8.49 15.17 6.67
N THR A 654 -7.80 15.26 7.83
CA THR A 654 -6.49 15.89 7.95
C THR A 654 -5.37 15.00 7.37
N LYS A 655 -5.71 13.78 6.92
CA LYS A 655 -4.82 12.81 6.29
C LYS A 655 -3.65 12.38 7.20
N GLU A 656 -3.84 12.48 8.51
CA GLU A 656 -2.99 11.87 9.53
C GLU A 656 -3.13 10.35 9.57
N ILE A 657 -4.31 9.82 9.23
CA ILE A 657 -4.58 8.39 9.07
C ILE A 657 -5.22 8.13 7.70
N PHE A 658 -5.11 6.89 7.20
CA PHE A 658 -5.63 6.49 5.90
C PHE A 658 -6.83 5.55 6.02
N LEU A 659 -7.37 5.14 4.87
CA LEU A 659 -8.57 4.32 4.79
C LEU A 659 -8.49 3.01 5.60
N PRO A 660 -7.36 2.26 5.60
CA PRO A 660 -7.28 1.04 6.39
C PRO A 660 -7.38 1.31 7.90
N GLN A 661 -6.79 2.38 8.43
CA GLN A 661 -6.93 2.78 9.84
C GLN A 661 -8.36 3.19 10.19
N LEU A 662 -9.02 3.92 9.28
CA LEU A 662 -10.41 4.30 9.44
C LEU A 662 -11.30 3.06 9.55
N ILE A 663 -11.07 2.06 8.68
CA ILE A 663 -11.79 0.79 8.69
C ILE A 663 -11.43 -0.06 9.92
N GLN A 664 -10.17 -0.09 10.35
CA GLN A 664 -9.73 -0.81 11.54
C GLN A 664 -10.37 -0.25 12.82
N ALA A 665 -10.43 1.08 12.97
CA ALA A 665 -11.14 1.74 14.06
C ALA A 665 -12.64 1.38 14.04
N ALA A 666 -13.22 1.33 12.84
CA ALA A 666 -14.58 0.89 12.59
C ALA A 666 -14.83 -0.57 13.03
N GLU A 667 -13.96 -1.52 12.65
CA GLU A 667 -14.03 -2.92 13.08
C GLU A 667 -13.91 -3.04 14.61
N THR A 668 -13.03 -2.24 15.20
CA THR A 668 -12.86 -2.16 16.66
C THR A 668 -14.14 -1.69 17.35
N VAL A 669 -14.81 -0.69 16.78
CA VAL A 669 -16.12 -0.21 17.24
C VAL A 669 -17.20 -1.27 17.09
N LYS A 670 -17.21 -2.03 15.99
CA LYS A 670 -18.15 -3.15 15.80
C LYS A 670 -18.05 -4.18 16.92
N LYS A 671 -16.84 -4.48 17.40
CA LYS A 671 -16.64 -5.37 18.57
C LYS A 671 -17.22 -4.78 19.86
N SER A 672 -17.02 -3.49 20.10
CA SER A 672 -17.70 -2.79 21.19
C SER A 672 -19.24 -2.85 21.06
N PHE A 673 -19.79 -2.67 19.86
CA PHE A 673 -21.22 -2.79 19.63
C PHE A 673 -21.76 -4.21 19.80
N GLU A 674 -21.00 -5.26 19.45
CA GLU A 674 -21.38 -6.65 19.70
C GLU A 674 -21.58 -6.90 21.21
N VAL A 675 -20.66 -6.39 22.04
CA VAL A 675 -20.76 -6.43 23.52
C VAL A 675 -21.98 -5.64 24.01
N ILE A 676 -22.16 -4.41 23.52
CA ILE A 676 -23.28 -3.55 23.89
C ILE A 676 -24.62 -4.20 23.54
N LYS A 677 -24.77 -4.74 22.32
CA LYS A 677 -25.99 -5.43 21.87
C LYS A 677 -26.31 -6.63 22.75
N LYS A 678 -25.31 -7.44 23.10
CA LYS A 678 -25.48 -8.58 24.00
C LYS A 678 -26.08 -8.15 25.34
N ILE A 679 -25.56 -7.09 25.94
CA ILE A 679 -26.05 -6.56 27.23
C ILE A 679 -27.44 -5.90 27.10
N ILE A 680 -27.75 -5.22 25.99
CA ILE A 680 -29.09 -4.65 25.75
C ILE A 680 -30.14 -5.77 25.62
N VAL A 681 -29.83 -6.84 24.89
CA VAL A 681 -30.70 -8.01 24.72
C VAL A 681 -30.89 -8.75 26.06
N GLU A 682 -29.82 -8.94 26.83
CA GLU A 682 -29.89 -9.52 28.18
C GLU A 682 -30.74 -8.67 29.15
N ASN A 683 -30.79 -7.35 28.95
CA ASN A 683 -31.60 -6.41 29.73
C ASN A 683 -32.99 -6.10 29.12
N GLY A 684 -33.41 -6.80 28.07
CA GLY A 684 -34.75 -6.65 27.46
C GLY A 684 -35.00 -5.32 26.71
N GLY A 685 -33.95 -4.59 26.33
CA GLY A 685 -34.06 -3.35 25.56
C GLY A 685 -34.27 -3.56 24.05
N GLN A 686 -34.90 -2.59 23.38
CA GLN A 686 -35.00 -2.57 21.91
C GLN A 686 -33.69 -2.09 21.26
N ASN A 687 -33.41 -2.57 20.03
CA ASN A 687 -32.26 -2.15 19.23
C ASN A 687 -32.24 -0.64 19.00
N VAL A 688 -31.07 -0.03 19.16
CA VAL A 688 -30.82 1.38 18.83
C VAL A 688 -30.41 1.48 17.37
N GLU A 689 -31.34 1.74 16.45
CA GLU A 689 -31.06 2.00 15.03
C GLU A 689 -31.29 3.50 14.72
N LYS A 690 -30.29 4.21 14.17
CA LYS A 690 -30.40 5.64 13.82
C LYS A 690 -31.26 5.91 12.58
N GLY A 691 -31.48 4.92 11.74
CA GLY A 691 -32.25 5.02 10.49
C GLY A 691 -31.79 4.02 9.42
N LYS A 692 -32.61 3.81 8.39
CA LYS A 692 -32.29 2.92 7.26
C LYS A 692 -31.80 3.68 6.03
N VAL A 693 -30.71 3.23 5.43
CA VAL A 693 -30.06 3.82 4.25
C VAL A 693 -29.88 2.75 3.18
N ILE A 694 -30.20 3.05 1.92
CA ILE A 694 -29.81 2.18 0.79
C ILE A 694 -28.46 2.63 0.24
N LEU A 695 -27.60 1.68 -0.10
CA LEU A 695 -26.41 1.93 -0.91
C LEU A 695 -26.40 1.03 -2.15
N ALA A 696 -26.06 1.60 -3.31
CA ALA A 696 -25.95 0.86 -4.56
C ALA A 696 -24.89 1.45 -5.49
N THR A 697 -24.14 0.60 -6.19
CA THR A 697 -23.43 1.04 -7.40
C THR A 697 -24.40 0.96 -8.56
N VAL A 698 -24.48 2.03 -9.36
CA VAL A 698 -25.48 2.13 -10.43
C VAL A 698 -25.29 1.08 -11.52
N LYS A 699 -26.36 0.78 -12.25
CA LYS A 699 -26.33 -0.11 -13.41
C LYS A 699 -25.16 0.22 -14.37
N GLY A 700 -24.48 -0.82 -14.83
CA GLY A 700 -23.30 -0.78 -15.68
C GLY A 700 -21.99 -0.47 -14.94
N ASP A 701 -22.04 -0.24 -13.63
CA ASP A 701 -20.85 0.01 -12.82
C ASP A 701 -20.69 -1.07 -11.75
N VAL A 702 -19.61 -1.83 -11.89
CA VAL A 702 -19.27 -2.94 -11.00
C VAL A 702 -18.31 -2.53 -9.88
N HIS A 703 -17.82 -1.30 -9.89
CA HIS A 703 -16.85 -0.84 -8.90
C HIS A 703 -17.58 -0.46 -7.62
N ASP A 704 -17.32 -1.21 -6.55
CA ASP A 704 -18.04 -1.07 -5.29
C ASP A 704 -17.16 -0.66 -4.12
N ILE A 705 -15.90 -0.34 -4.38
CA ILE A 705 -14.92 0.10 -3.37
C ILE A 705 -15.48 1.28 -2.57
N GLY A 706 -15.81 2.40 -3.24
CA GLY A 706 -16.36 3.58 -2.58
C GLY A 706 -17.65 3.29 -1.80
N LYS A 707 -18.58 2.55 -2.40
CA LYS A 707 -19.84 2.12 -1.77
C LYS A 707 -19.60 1.29 -0.51
N ASN A 708 -18.68 0.33 -0.56
CA ASN A 708 -18.38 -0.55 0.57
C ASN A 708 -17.72 0.22 1.72
N ILE A 709 -16.88 1.22 1.41
CA ILE A 709 -16.33 2.13 2.44
C ILE A 709 -17.46 2.91 3.11
N VAL A 710 -18.36 3.51 2.33
CA VAL A 710 -19.53 4.24 2.85
C VAL A 710 -20.43 3.33 3.69
N LYS A 711 -20.67 2.09 3.24
CA LYS A 711 -21.42 1.08 3.99
C LYS A 711 -20.81 0.85 5.36
N VAL A 712 -19.53 0.50 5.39
CA VAL A 712 -18.80 0.24 6.63
C VAL A 712 -18.93 1.45 7.55
N LEU A 713 -18.69 2.66 7.07
CA LEU A 713 -18.81 3.85 7.90
C LEU A 713 -20.24 4.07 8.43
N LEU A 714 -21.26 4.04 7.59
CA LEU A 714 -22.65 4.23 8.03
C LEU A 714 -23.09 3.18 9.06
N GLU A 715 -22.75 1.91 8.85
CA GLU A 715 -23.01 0.84 9.83
C GLU A 715 -22.35 1.14 11.18
N ASN A 716 -21.12 1.66 11.18
CA ASN A 716 -20.38 2.00 12.41
C ASN A 716 -20.92 3.24 13.13
N TYR A 717 -21.57 4.16 12.43
CA TYR A 717 -22.25 5.30 13.04
C TYR A 717 -23.67 4.94 13.54
N GLY A 718 -24.09 3.67 13.40
CA GLY A 718 -25.36 3.15 13.93
C GLY A 718 -26.53 3.17 12.94
N PHE A 719 -26.27 3.34 11.64
CA PHE A 719 -27.28 3.25 10.59
C PHE A 719 -27.47 1.79 10.12
N ASN A 720 -28.69 1.45 9.74
CA ASN A 720 -29.01 0.17 9.12
C ASN A 720 -28.86 0.30 7.60
N VAL A 721 -27.82 -0.30 7.04
CA VAL A 721 -27.49 -0.16 5.61
C VAL A 721 -28.02 -1.34 4.81
N ILE A 722 -28.94 -1.05 3.89
CA ILE A 722 -29.41 -2.00 2.88
C ILE A 722 -28.50 -1.84 1.65
N ASP A 723 -27.50 -2.72 1.59
CA ASP A 723 -26.58 -2.78 0.47
C ASP A 723 -27.17 -3.61 -0.68
N LEU A 724 -27.54 -2.94 -1.77
CA LEU A 724 -28.12 -3.60 -2.95
C LEU A 724 -27.06 -4.22 -3.87
N GLY A 725 -25.77 -3.98 -3.56
CA GLY A 725 -24.63 -4.48 -4.30
C GLY A 725 -24.16 -3.54 -5.41
N LYS A 726 -23.59 -4.14 -6.44
CA LYS A 726 -23.02 -3.49 -7.62
C LYS A 726 -23.84 -3.82 -8.86
N ASP A 727 -23.68 -3.02 -9.92
CA ASP A 727 -24.46 -3.15 -11.16
C ASP A 727 -25.97 -3.27 -10.89
N VAL A 728 -26.49 -2.36 -10.05
CA VAL A 728 -27.86 -2.48 -9.55
C VAL A 728 -28.86 -1.89 -10.53
N ASP A 729 -29.82 -2.71 -10.95
CA ASP A 729 -30.94 -2.28 -11.78
C ASP A 729 -31.76 -1.16 -11.10
N ILE A 730 -32.17 -0.18 -11.91
CA ILE A 730 -32.92 1.00 -11.44
C ILE A 730 -34.18 0.58 -10.67
N GLN A 731 -34.91 -0.41 -11.20
CA GLN A 731 -36.16 -0.87 -10.58
C GLN A 731 -35.91 -1.51 -9.21
N LYS A 732 -34.80 -2.25 -9.04
CA LYS A 732 -34.43 -2.85 -7.77
C LYS A 732 -34.16 -1.78 -6.70
N VAL A 733 -33.58 -0.64 -7.07
CA VAL A 733 -33.39 0.50 -6.14
C VAL A 733 -34.74 1.09 -5.74
N VAL A 734 -35.65 1.29 -6.70
CA VAL A 734 -37.00 1.82 -6.45
C VAL A 734 -37.81 0.89 -5.56
N ASP A 735 -37.82 -0.40 -5.85
CA ASP A 735 -38.57 -1.43 -5.10
C ASP A 735 -38.04 -1.51 -3.67
N ALA A 736 -36.72 -1.61 -3.49
CA ALA A 736 -36.10 -1.66 -2.17
C ALA A 736 -36.39 -0.39 -1.35
N ALA A 737 -36.35 0.79 -1.99
CA ALA A 737 -36.64 2.06 -1.33
C ALA A 737 -38.10 2.14 -0.86
N LYS A 738 -39.03 1.62 -1.67
CA LYS A 738 -40.46 1.56 -1.37
C LYS A 738 -40.80 0.54 -0.28
N GLU A 739 -40.27 -0.68 -0.39
CA GLU A 739 -40.52 -1.78 0.57
C GLU A 739 -40.00 -1.46 1.97
N ASN A 740 -38.86 -0.78 2.06
CA ASN A 740 -38.18 -0.52 3.33
C ASN A 740 -38.42 0.90 3.89
N ASN A 741 -39.27 1.70 3.24
CA ASN A 741 -39.56 3.09 3.59
C ASN A 741 -38.30 3.93 3.84
N ILE A 742 -37.41 3.92 2.84
CA ILE A 742 -36.06 4.47 2.95
C ILE A 742 -36.08 5.99 2.81
N ARG A 743 -35.24 6.67 3.59
CA ARG A 743 -35.13 8.14 3.59
C ARG A 743 -33.87 8.67 2.92
N LEU A 744 -32.83 7.86 2.84
CA LEU A 744 -31.57 8.20 2.17
C LEU A 744 -31.15 7.06 1.23
N VAL A 745 -30.90 7.40 -0.02
CA VAL A 745 -30.34 6.49 -1.03
C VAL A 745 -28.98 7.03 -1.45
N GLY A 746 -27.92 6.24 -1.26
CA GLY A 746 -26.57 6.54 -1.74
C GLY A 746 -26.26 5.81 -3.04
N LEU A 747 -25.85 6.56 -4.06
CA LEU A 747 -25.45 6.02 -5.36
C LEU A 747 -23.96 6.26 -5.61
N SER A 748 -23.26 5.23 -6.09
CA SER A 748 -21.82 5.26 -6.41
C SER A 748 -21.57 4.96 -7.89
N ALA A 749 -20.57 5.61 -8.49
CA ALA A 749 -20.05 5.33 -9.84
C ALA A 749 -18.54 5.64 -9.91
N LEU A 750 -17.76 4.79 -10.57
CA LEU A 750 -16.35 5.02 -10.85
C LEU A 750 -16.11 5.44 -12.31
N MET A 751 -16.91 4.96 -13.25
CA MET A 751 -16.69 5.21 -14.68
C MET A 751 -17.48 6.44 -15.15
N THR A 752 -16.88 7.28 -16.00
CA THR A 752 -17.62 8.39 -16.63
C THR A 752 -18.77 7.89 -17.50
N THR A 753 -18.67 6.68 -18.05
CA THR A 753 -19.72 6.02 -18.83
C THR A 753 -20.96 5.66 -18.01
N THR A 754 -20.92 5.61 -16.67
CA THR A 754 -22.00 5.09 -15.84
C THR A 754 -22.74 6.19 -15.05
N VAL A 755 -22.18 7.41 -14.98
CA VAL A 755 -22.76 8.57 -14.28
C VAL A 755 -24.21 8.86 -14.71
N MET A 756 -24.54 8.74 -16.00
CA MET A 756 -25.92 8.98 -16.48
C MET A 756 -26.94 7.97 -15.94
N ASN A 757 -26.52 6.77 -15.51
CA ASN A 757 -27.43 5.83 -14.86
C ASN A 757 -27.79 6.28 -13.44
N MET A 758 -26.96 7.09 -12.76
CA MET A 758 -27.35 7.75 -11.51
C MET A 758 -28.54 8.68 -11.72
N LYS A 759 -28.49 9.51 -12.76
CA LYS A 759 -29.60 10.40 -13.12
C LYS A 759 -30.89 9.63 -13.36
N LYS A 760 -30.83 8.56 -14.17
CA LYS A 760 -32.00 7.71 -14.44
C LYS A 760 -32.59 7.10 -13.16
N THR A 761 -31.73 6.69 -12.22
CA THR A 761 -32.18 6.19 -10.91
C THR A 761 -32.86 7.27 -10.09
N ILE A 762 -32.27 8.48 -10.01
CA ILE A 762 -32.85 9.63 -9.31
C ILE A 762 -34.23 10.00 -9.91
N ASP A 763 -34.31 10.08 -11.23
CA ASP A 763 -35.55 10.38 -11.96
C ASP A 763 -36.62 9.31 -11.71
N ALA A 764 -36.23 8.03 -11.64
CA ALA A 764 -37.14 6.93 -11.34
C ALA A 764 -37.66 6.97 -9.89
N LEU A 765 -36.82 7.30 -8.92
CA LEU A 765 -37.23 7.50 -7.52
C LEU A 765 -38.26 8.64 -7.41
N LYS A 766 -37.98 9.78 -8.05
CA LYS A 766 -38.88 10.94 -8.10
C LYS A 766 -40.21 10.61 -8.79
N LYS A 767 -40.18 9.91 -9.93
CA LYS A 767 -41.38 9.51 -10.67
C LYS A 767 -42.31 8.57 -9.87
N ASN A 768 -41.76 7.80 -8.94
CA ASN A 768 -42.53 6.94 -8.03
C ASN A 768 -43.00 7.66 -6.75
N ASN A 769 -42.85 8.98 -6.65
CA ASN A 769 -43.24 9.81 -5.50
C ASN A 769 -42.63 9.35 -4.17
N LEU A 770 -41.41 8.80 -4.19
CA LEU A 770 -40.69 8.43 -2.98
C LEU A 770 -40.11 9.69 -2.33
N SER A 771 -40.29 9.84 -1.02
CA SER A 771 -39.80 10.99 -0.24
C SER A 771 -38.32 10.89 0.15
N CYS A 772 -37.60 9.91 -0.41
CA CYS A 772 -36.20 9.69 -0.12
C CYS A 772 -35.31 10.80 -0.72
N LYS A 773 -34.27 11.16 0.01
CA LYS A 773 -33.19 12.02 -0.45
C LYS A 773 -32.09 11.17 -1.09
N VAL A 774 -31.43 11.71 -2.12
CA VAL A 774 -30.36 11.01 -2.82
C VAL A 774 -29.02 11.71 -2.59
N VAL A 775 -28.04 10.95 -2.09
CA VAL A 775 -26.63 11.36 -2.02
C VAL A 775 -25.84 10.61 -3.09
N VAL A 776 -24.96 11.31 -3.81
CA VAL A 776 -24.13 10.73 -4.87
C VAL A 776 -22.65 10.93 -4.59
N GLY A 777 -21.83 9.95 -4.96
CA GLY A 777 -20.38 9.99 -4.84
C GLY A 777 -19.68 9.13 -5.89
N GLY A 778 -18.35 9.23 -5.96
CA GLY A 778 -17.55 8.51 -6.97
C GLY A 778 -16.35 9.31 -7.47
N ALA A 779 -15.31 8.63 -7.93
CA ALA A 779 -14.04 9.27 -8.38
C ALA A 779 -14.23 10.23 -9.55
N VAL A 780 -15.30 10.05 -10.33
CA VAL A 780 -15.64 10.89 -11.49
C VAL A 780 -16.67 11.99 -11.17
N LEU A 781 -17.11 12.12 -9.91
CA LEU A 781 -18.12 13.10 -9.50
C LEU A 781 -17.52 14.32 -8.80
N ASN A 782 -18.21 15.46 -8.99
CA ASN A 782 -18.02 16.70 -8.24
C ASN A 782 -19.39 17.33 -7.91
N GLN A 783 -19.41 18.45 -7.18
CA GLN A 783 -20.65 19.13 -6.79
C GLN A 783 -21.50 19.53 -8.00
N GLU A 784 -20.88 20.10 -9.05
CA GLU A 784 -21.59 20.53 -10.26
C GLU A 784 -22.34 19.37 -10.92
N TYR A 785 -21.72 18.18 -10.98
CA TYR A 785 -22.35 16.97 -11.52
C TYR A 785 -23.52 16.47 -10.66
N ALA A 786 -23.39 16.52 -9.34
CA ALA A 786 -24.45 16.07 -8.43
C ALA A 786 -25.72 16.92 -8.59
N ASP A 787 -25.56 18.24 -8.63
CA ASP A 787 -26.65 19.20 -8.82
C ASP A 787 -27.37 18.94 -10.16
N MET A 788 -26.59 18.69 -11.20
CA MET A 788 -27.07 18.43 -12.56
C MET A 788 -27.88 17.14 -12.71
N ILE A 789 -27.47 16.04 -12.07
CA ILE A 789 -28.26 14.79 -12.08
C ILE A 789 -29.46 14.86 -11.13
N GLY A 790 -29.65 15.99 -10.46
CA GLY A 790 -30.75 16.24 -9.53
C GLY A 790 -30.62 15.48 -8.22
N ALA A 791 -29.39 15.14 -7.81
CA ALA A 791 -29.13 14.62 -6.47
C ALA A 791 -29.42 15.69 -5.43
N ASP A 792 -29.83 15.29 -4.23
CA ASP A 792 -30.03 16.22 -3.12
C ASP A 792 -28.70 16.61 -2.47
N PHE A 793 -27.72 15.71 -2.52
CA PHE A 793 -26.40 15.92 -1.91
C PHE A 793 -25.27 15.31 -2.75
N TYR A 794 -24.12 15.98 -2.74
CA TYR A 794 -22.85 15.43 -3.17
C TYR A 794 -22.03 15.07 -1.93
N ALA A 795 -21.46 13.87 -1.93
CA ALA A 795 -20.46 13.49 -0.93
C ALA A 795 -19.11 13.33 -1.63
N LYS A 796 -18.15 14.20 -1.28
CA LYS A 796 -16.78 14.15 -1.81
C LYS A 796 -16.03 12.90 -1.32
N ASP A 797 -16.40 12.41 -0.12
CA ASP A 797 -15.80 11.26 0.54
C ASP A 797 -16.85 10.54 1.39
N ALA A 798 -16.44 9.41 1.96
CA ALA A 798 -17.35 8.56 2.70
C ALA A 798 -17.82 9.17 4.04
N ARG A 799 -17.05 10.08 4.65
CA ARG A 799 -17.44 10.76 5.89
C ARG A 799 -18.47 11.85 5.64
N ASP A 800 -18.36 12.58 4.53
CA ASP A 800 -19.38 13.55 4.14
C ASP A 800 -20.75 12.86 3.94
N THR A 801 -20.77 11.61 3.47
CA THR A 801 -22.00 10.81 3.40
C THR A 801 -22.60 10.55 4.79
N VAL A 802 -21.75 10.23 5.78
CA VAL A 802 -22.18 10.04 7.17
C VAL A 802 -22.76 11.33 7.76
N LYS A 803 -22.09 12.48 7.55
CA LYS A 803 -22.60 13.79 8.01
C LYS A 803 -23.97 14.10 7.41
N ILE A 804 -24.14 13.89 6.11
CA ILE A 804 -25.42 14.05 5.42
C ILE A 804 -26.50 13.16 6.05
N ALA A 805 -26.18 11.89 6.33
CA ALA A 805 -27.10 10.99 7.00
C ALA A 805 -27.45 11.49 8.40
N GLU A 806 -26.47 11.87 9.22
CA GLU A 806 -26.72 12.40 10.56
C GLU A 806 -27.59 13.65 10.54
N GLU A 807 -27.32 14.62 9.67
CA GLU A 807 -28.15 15.82 9.55
C GLU A 807 -29.59 15.51 9.13
N LEU A 808 -29.78 14.58 8.19
CA LEU A 808 -31.09 14.18 7.70
C LEU A 808 -31.93 13.48 8.78
N PHE A 809 -31.31 12.58 9.55
CA PHE A 809 -32.00 11.81 10.60
C PHE A 809 -32.06 12.54 11.96
N SER A 810 -31.25 13.58 12.19
CA SER A 810 -31.28 14.38 13.42
C SER A 810 -32.38 15.44 13.45
N LYS A 811 -32.76 15.98 12.28
CA LYS A 811 -33.79 17.05 12.17
C LYS A 811 -35.17 16.64 12.68
N ASP A 812 -35.44 15.36 12.91
CA ASP A 812 -36.74 14.87 13.41
C ASP A 812 -36.82 14.71 14.93
N LYS A 813 -35.70 14.75 15.69
CA LYS A 813 -35.79 14.75 17.17
C LYS A 813 -36.36 16.04 17.75
N VAL A 814 -36.49 17.09 16.92
CA VAL A 814 -37.03 18.40 17.32
C VAL A 814 -38.52 18.54 16.91
N GLY A 815 -39.09 17.56 16.19
CA GLY A 815 -40.44 17.63 15.62
C GLY A 815 -41.55 16.87 16.36
N THR A 816 -41.26 16.23 17.49
CA THR A 816 -42.27 15.59 18.34
C THR A 816 -42.21 16.14 19.76
N ASN A 817 -42.86 17.27 19.97
CA ASN A 817 -43.44 17.69 21.24
C ASN A 817 -44.87 18.16 20.99
#